data_AF-A0A7D5SH92-F1
#
_entry.id   AF-A0A7D5SH92-F1
#
_cell.length_a   1.000
_cell.length_b   1.000
_cell.length_c   1.000
_cell.angle_alpha   90.00
_cell.angle_beta   90.00
_cell.angle_gamma   90.00
#
_symmetry.space_group_name_H-M   'P 1'
#
loop_
_entity.id
_entity.type
_entity.pdbx_description
1 polymer ?
#
loop_
_entity_poly.entity_id
_entity_poly.type
_entity_poly.pdbx_seq_one_letter_code
_entity_poly.pdbx_strand_id
1 'polypeptide(L)'
;MLLLVGALLAAQRAKLLPFPWSEAIWPILGSMFMFRLIVYFYDLRHEKVPGTPVQALAYFFMLPNACFPLFPVVDYKAFRRSHFDDDAYRVYQVGIDWMVRGVIHLILYRVIYYYFTMAPSEVNTPADLLNYLVSNFLLYLRVSGLFHLIIGMLYLFGFRLSETHNRYLLATSFTDFWRRINIYWKDFMQKVFYYPVVFKLKKLGATKALVIATLYVFVMTWFLHAYQWFWLRGTLLFVPQDILFWAILGVLVVLNSLYEIKHGRSRSIAAKKRTLRDVLLSIVKTYGTFWFICVLWSFWTAESLGDWFSLWGALHGDFSWQVLAWPAVVLLVVAVGSIPKETLRNIKVSAQEESEWIRSRIVTVVALIGLILISIEGVATRISPDIATIVHSLRSGQLSRLDQAKLEKGYYENLLSVDRFNSQLWEVYTKKPANWLDVDNANLKRFDGGFAQTELIPSFVSRTKYGDITINRWGMRDRDYALEPAAGVFRAAVLGASSVMGWGVGDGETFEALVEERLNAERPIVDIDHYEFLNFGVPGYQPLQQLVAFEKAMQFRPNAVIYVATGRELSRAAAYLTEAVRKRIDIPYEELRQIVQRSGVTPEMEEAEALKRLTPYRKEMLNFVYGSIAERARAGGTISILLFLPQVTDGSWREETADTLAIAAGAGFLIIDLDDLYKGRDINQLRLAEWDDHPNTQGHRLIAEHLYQRLLERRDQVFNTAGIGQAQ
;
A
#
# COMPACT_ATOMS: atom_id res chain seq x y z
N MET A 1 19.19 -21.16 -29.13
CA MET A 1 19.51 -21.38 -27.70
C MET A 1 18.91 -20.30 -26.80
N LEU A 2 19.30 -19.03 -26.90
CA LEU A 2 18.76 -17.95 -26.02
C LEU A 2 17.22 -17.79 -26.06
N LEU A 3 16.59 -17.89 -27.24
CA LEU A 3 15.12 -17.89 -27.34
C LEU A 3 14.47 -19.10 -26.66
N LEU A 4 15.14 -20.25 -26.69
CA LEU A 4 14.65 -21.49 -26.09
C LEU A 4 14.77 -21.42 -24.55
N VAL A 5 15.86 -20.85 -24.04
CA VAL A 5 16.02 -20.53 -22.62
C VAL A 5 14.97 -19.50 -22.16
N GLY A 6 14.74 -18.44 -22.94
CA GLY A 6 13.71 -17.44 -22.65
C GLY A 6 12.30 -18.04 -22.61
N ALA A 7 11.98 -18.94 -23.55
CA ALA A 7 10.70 -19.64 -23.59
C ALA A 7 10.54 -20.61 -22.40
N LEU A 8 11.60 -21.32 -22.01
CA LEU A 8 11.59 -22.21 -20.85
C LEU A 8 11.36 -21.43 -19.55
N LEU A 9 12.06 -20.30 -19.37
CA LEU A 9 11.88 -19.40 -18.23
C LEU A 9 10.46 -18.82 -18.18
N ALA A 10 9.89 -18.46 -19.34
CA ALA A 10 8.50 -18.00 -19.41
C ALA A 10 7.50 -19.10 -19.05
N ALA A 11 7.72 -20.35 -19.48
CA ALA A 11 6.87 -21.48 -19.14
C ALA A 11 6.93 -21.83 -17.64
N GLN A 12 8.12 -21.77 -17.04
CA GLN A 12 8.30 -21.90 -15.59
C GLN A 12 7.63 -20.75 -14.82
N ARG A 13 7.75 -19.51 -15.30
CA ARG A 13 7.04 -18.36 -14.71
C ARG A 13 5.52 -18.52 -14.79
N ALA A 14 5.01 -19.07 -15.88
CA ALA A 14 3.59 -19.39 -16.06
C ALA A 14 3.12 -20.61 -15.25
N LYS A 15 3.97 -21.20 -14.40
CA LYS A 15 3.71 -22.41 -13.61
C LYS A 15 3.35 -23.63 -14.46
N LEU A 16 3.68 -23.62 -15.75
CA LEU A 16 3.50 -24.78 -16.65
C LEU A 16 4.57 -25.85 -16.43
N LEU A 17 5.69 -25.47 -15.82
CA LEU A 17 6.78 -26.35 -15.43
C LEU A 17 7.16 -26.08 -13.97
N PRO A 18 7.51 -27.12 -13.19
CA PRO A 18 7.95 -26.94 -11.82
C PRO A 18 9.25 -26.14 -11.77
N PHE A 19 9.39 -25.29 -10.76
CA PHE A 19 10.57 -24.48 -10.53
C PHE A 19 11.01 -24.60 -9.06
N PRO A 20 12.26 -25.03 -8.79
CA PRO A 20 12.68 -25.41 -7.44
C PRO A 20 13.11 -24.24 -6.54
N TRP A 21 13.09 -23.00 -7.04
CA TRP A 21 13.55 -21.81 -6.31
C TRP A 21 12.40 -20.86 -5.99
N SER A 22 12.64 -19.93 -5.06
CA SER A 22 11.66 -18.92 -4.64
C SER A 22 11.11 -18.12 -5.83
N GLU A 23 9.79 -17.85 -5.82
CA GLU A 23 9.14 -16.99 -6.82
C GLU A 23 9.73 -15.57 -6.86
N ALA A 24 10.43 -15.15 -5.80
CA ALA A 24 11.11 -13.86 -5.70
C ALA A 24 12.19 -13.62 -6.77
N ILE A 25 12.71 -14.69 -7.41
CA ILE A 25 13.76 -14.56 -8.42
C ILE A 25 13.23 -14.07 -9.78
N TRP A 26 11.93 -14.27 -10.06
CA TRP A 26 11.34 -13.99 -11.37
C TRP A 26 11.40 -12.51 -11.79
N PRO A 27 11.07 -11.54 -10.91
CA PRO A 27 11.24 -10.12 -11.21
C PRO A 27 12.68 -9.74 -11.57
N ILE A 28 13.65 -10.31 -10.86
CA ILE A 28 15.08 -10.08 -11.12
C ILE A 28 15.44 -10.60 -12.51
N LEU A 29 15.09 -11.85 -12.83
CA LEU A 29 15.32 -12.43 -14.16
C LEU A 29 14.58 -11.65 -15.26
N GLY A 30 13.36 -11.20 -15.00
CA GLY A 30 12.58 -10.35 -15.89
C GLY A 30 13.31 -9.03 -16.19
N SER A 31 13.79 -8.35 -15.16
CA SER A 31 14.62 -7.14 -15.29
C SER A 31 15.89 -7.41 -16.10
N MET A 32 16.41 -8.64 -16.01
CA MET A 32 17.65 -9.02 -16.67
C MET A 32 17.48 -9.29 -18.15
N PHE A 33 16.45 -10.04 -18.53
CA PHE A 33 16.34 -10.62 -19.86
C PHE A 33 15.21 -10.05 -20.71
N MET A 34 14.05 -9.74 -20.13
CA MET A 34 12.79 -9.49 -20.85
C MET A 34 12.93 -8.53 -22.06
N PHE A 35 13.04 -7.22 -21.83
CA PHE A 35 13.16 -6.23 -22.90
C PHE A 35 14.57 -6.17 -23.49
N ARG A 36 15.59 -6.49 -22.68
CA ARG A 36 16.99 -6.48 -23.10
C ARG A 36 17.28 -7.52 -24.18
N LEU A 37 16.60 -8.69 -24.16
CA LEU A 37 16.70 -9.67 -25.24
C LEU A 37 16.17 -9.10 -26.56
N ILE A 38 15.06 -8.38 -26.54
CA ILE A 38 14.48 -7.75 -27.74
C ILE A 38 15.48 -6.75 -28.33
N VAL A 39 16.05 -5.88 -27.50
CA VAL A 39 17.07 -4.90 -27.91
C VAL A 39 18.33 -5.58 -28.43
N TYR A 40 18.82 -6.60 -27.71
CA TYR A 40 20.02 -7.35 -28.08
C TYR A 40 19.87 -8.03 -29.44
N PHE A 41 18.76 -8.75 -29.68
CA PHE A 41 18.51 -9.38 -30.98
C PHE A 41 18.30 -8.36 -32.11
N TYR A 42 17.65 -7.22 -31.80
CA TYR A 42 17.53 -6.13 -32.75
C TYR A 42 18.91 -5.62 -33.17
N ASP A 43 19.82 -5.39 -32.22
CA ASP A 43 21.16 -4.90 -32.50
C ASP A 43 22.03 -5.94 -33.21
N LEU A 44 21.98 -7.22 -32.83
CA LEU A 44 22.69 -8.28 -33.54
C LEU A 44 22.31 -8.37 -35.02
N ARG A 45 21.07 -8.05 -35.39
CA ARG A 45 20.61 -8.07 -36.78
C ARG A 45 21.08 -6.86 -37.59
N HIS A 46 21.33 -5.72 -36.95
CA HIS A 46 21.58 -4.44 -37.64
C HIS A 46 23.02 -3.91 -37.45
N GLU A 47 23.78 -4.42 -36.47
CA GLU A 47 25.18 -4.05 -36.27
C GLU A 47 26.12 -4.81 -37.18
N LYS A 48 27.10 -4.09 -37.75
CA LYS A 48 28.15 -4.67 -38.60
C LYS A 48 29.27 -5.36 -37.80
N VAL A 49 29.44 -4.98 -36.52
CA VAL A 49 30.50 -5.50 -35.65
C VAL A 49 29.88 -6.24 -34.47
N PRO A 50 29.95 -7.58 -34.43
CA PRO A 50 29.40 -8.35 -33.33
C PRO A 50 30.12 -8.01 -32.02
N GLY A 51 29.38 -8.02 -30.91
CA GLY A 51 29.98 -7.91 -29.57
C GLY A 51 30.63 -9.21 -29.13
N THR A 52 31.53 -9.13 -28.15
CA THR A 52 32.12 -10.34 -27.56
C THR A 52 31.12 -11.04 -26.64
N PRO A 53 31.25 -12.36 -26.39
CA PRO A 53 30.43 -13.06 -25.41
C PRO A 53 30.50 -12.44 -24.01
N VAL A 54 31.66 -11.92 -23.61
CA VAL A 54 31.86 -11.21 -22.34
C VAL A 54 31.04 -9.92 -22.28
N GLN A 55 30.98 -9.15 -23.37
CA GLN A 55 30.14 -7.95 -23.45
C GLN A 55 28.64 -8.29 -23.37
N ALA A 56 28.23 -9.40 -23.98
CA ALA A 56 26.85 -9.87 -23.87
C ALA A 56 26.52 -10.30 -22.44
N LEU A 57 27.40 -11.05 -21.77
CA LEU A 57 27.23 -11.42 -20.36
C LEU A 57 27.16 -10.18 -19.46
N ALA A 58 28.09 -9.23 -19.61
CA ALA A 58 28.08 -7.99 -18.83
C ALA A 58 26.80 -7.16 -19.04
N TYR A 59 26.24 -7.17 -20.25
CA TYR A 59 25.00 -6.47 -20.56
C TYR A 59 23.77 -7.10 -19.87
N PHE A 60 23.67 -8.43 -19.84
CA PHE A 60 22.55 -9.11 -19.18
C PHE A 60 22.69 -9.18 -17.66
N PHE A 61 23.90 -9.12 -17.13
CA PHE A 61 24.21 -9.24 -15.70
C PHE A 61 24.85 -7.97 -15.13
N MET A 62 24.31 -6.79 -15.46
CA MET A 62 24.75 -5.54 -14.85
C MET A 62 24.57 -5.62 -13.33
N LEU A 63 25.63 -5.31 -12.57
CA LEU A 63 25.66 -5.55 -11.12
C LEU A 63 24.47 -4.94 -10.35
N PRO A 64 23.97 -3.72 -10.66
CA PRO A 64 22.80 -3.19 -9.97
C PRO A 64 21.52 -4.03 -10.15
N ASN A 65 21.36 -4.81 -11.24
CA ASN A 65 20.16 -5.66 -11.44
C ASN A 65 19.93 -6.67 -10.30
N ALA A 66 20.98 -7.08 -9.57
CA ALA A 66 20.84 -8.03 -8.46
C ALA A 66 19.98 -7.48 -7.31
N CYS A 67 19.98 -6.16 -7.12
CA CYS A 67 19.25 -5.50 -6.03
C CYS A 67 18.00 -4.75 -6.52
N PHE A 68 17.84 -4.57 -7.83
CA PHE A 68 16.78 -3.75 -8.42
C PHE A 68 15.90 -4.57 -9.39
N PRO A 69 14.73 -5.06 -8.93
CA PRO A 69 13.81 -5.85 -9.77
C PRO A 69 13.13 -5.01 -10.86
N LEU A 70 13.10 -3.68 -10.73
CA LEU A 70 12.66 -2.76 -11.76
C LEU A 70 13.87 -2.02 -12.33
N PHE A 71 14.14 -2.22 -13.62
CA PHE A 71 15.37 -1.76 -14.26
C PHE A 71 15.10 -0.99 -15.57
N PRO A 72 15.86 0.08 -15.88
CA PRO A 72 15.73 0.80 -17.14
C PRO A 72 16.13 -0.07 -18.34
N VAL A 73 15.46 0.08 -19.48
CA VAL A 73 15.77 -0.67 -20.71
C VAL A 73 17.03 -0.10 -21.36
N VAL A 74 18.21 -0.50 -20.87
CA VAL A 74 19.49 -0.02 -21.37
C VAL A 74 19.74 -0.54 -22.79
N ASP A 75 20.13 0.36 -23.68
CA ASP A 75 20.44 0.02 -25.07
C ASP A 75 21.78 -0.72 -25.19
N TYR A 76 21.82 -1.86 -25.90
CA TYR A 76 23.04 -2.69 -26.00
C TYR A 76 24.18 -1.95 -26.70
N LYS A 77 23.90 -1.26 -27.80
CA LYS A 77 24.88 -0.44 -28.50
C LYS A 77 25.39 0.72 -27.64
N ALA A 78 24.52 1.43 -26.94
CA ALA A 78 24.94 2.50 -26.02
C ALA A 78 25.81 1.94 -24.89
N PHE A 79 25.43 0.81 -24.29
CA PHE A 79 26.20 0.13 -23.24
C PHE A 79 27.62 -0.20 -23.69
N ARG A 80 27.79 -0.76 -24.90
CA ARG A 80 29.12 -1.10 -25.44
C ARG A 80 29.99 0.13 -25.72
N ARG A 81 29.39 1.19 -26.27
CA ARG A 81 30.13 2.38 -26.72
C ARG A 81 30.49 3.33 -25.60
N SER A 82 29.75 3.31 -24.50
CA SER A 82 29.87 4.27 -23.40
C SER A 82 30.83 3.83 -22.29
N HIS A 83 31.44 2.66 -22.40
CA HIS A 83 32.37 2.15 -21.39
C HIS A 83 33.74 2.84 -21.52
N PHE A 84 34.07 3.69 -20.55
CA PHE A 84 35.28 4.53 -20.51
C PHE A 84 35.52 5.33 -21.80
N ASP A 85 34.47 5.99 -22.30
CA ASP A 85 34.51 6.79 -23.52
C ASP A 85 34.89 8.27 -23.28
N ASP A 86 35.12 8.66 -22.03
CA ASP A 86 35.47 10.01 -21.56
C ASP A 86 36.35 9.90 -20.30
N ASP A 87 36.80 11.03 -19.75
CA ASP A 87 37.57 11.08 -18.51
C ASP A 87 36.84 10.40 -17.35
N ALA A 88 37.53 9.46 -16.68
CA ALA A 88 36.92 8.61 -15.66
C ALA A 88 36.40 9.41 -14.46
N TYR A 89 37.13 10.45 -14.02
CA TYR A 89 36.71 11.28 -12.89
C TYR A 89 35.42 12.05 -13.21
N ARG A 90 35.33 12.60 -14.43
CA ARG A 90 34.12 13.27 -14.89
C ARG A 90 32.93 12.32 -14.94
N VAL A 91 33.14 11.10 -15.44
CA VAL A 91 32.09 10.05 -15.47
C VAL A 91 31.65 9.73 -14.03
N TYR A 92 32.57 9.37 -13.13
CA TYR A 92 32.21 9.05 -11.74
C TYR A 92 31.45 10.17 -11.05
N GLN A 93 31.86 11.41 -11.29
CA GLN A 93 31.24 12.57 -10.68
C GLN A 93 29.78 12.79 -11.12
N VAL A 94 29.47 12.57 -12.39
CA VAL A 94 28.08 12.58 -12.90
C VAL A 94 27.28 11.43 -12.30
N GLY A 95 27.91 10.27 -12.12
CA GLY A 95 27.30 9.14 -11.42
C GLY A 95 26.84 9.51 -10.01
N ILE A 96 27.72 10.15 -9.23
CA ILE A 96 27.41 10.62 -7.88
C ILE A 96 26.22 11.61 -7.88
N ASP A 97 26.14 12.54 -8.83
CA ASP A 97 24.99 13.46 -8.90
C ASP A 97 23.67 12.75 -9.11
N TRP A 98 23.67 11.76 -10.00
CA TRP A 98 22.46 11.02 -10.29
C TRP A 98 22.07 10.14 -9.11
N MET A 99 23.04 9.57 -8.40
CA MET A 99 22.77 8.87 -7.14
C MET A 99 22.14 9.82 -6.10
N VAL A 100 22.72 11.02 -5.89
CA VAL A 100 22.17 12.01 -4.93
C VAL A 100 20.76 12.47 -5.34
N ARG A 101 20.56 12.77 -6.63
CA ARG A 101 19.22 13.10 -7.15
C ARG A 101 18.23 11.95 -6.97
N GLY A 102 18.69 10.72 -7.20
CA GLY A 102 17.90 9.50 -6.98
C GLY A 102 17.45 9.36 -5.54
N VAL A 103 18.38 9.54 -4.59
CA VAL A 103 18.09 9.52 -3.15
C VAL A 103 17.10 10.61 -2.76
N ILE A 104 17.26 11.84 -3.25
CA ILE A 104 16.30 12.94 -3.00
C ILE A 104 14.90 12.57 -3.52
N HIS A 105 14.79 12.04 -4.73
CA HIS A 105 13.51 11.58 -5.28
C HIS A 105 12.88 10.47 -4.42
N LEU A 106 13.67 9.53 -3.90
CA LEU A 106 13.19 8.44 -3.04
C LEU A 106 12.71 8.94 -1.67
N ILE A 107 13.40 9.94 -1.09
CA ILE A 107 12.97 10.57 0.16
C ILE A 107 11.67 11.34 -0.06
N LEU A 108 11.59 12.15 -1.12
CA LEU A 108 10.36 12.86 -1.48
C LEU A 108 9.21 11.89 -1.74
N TYR A 109 9.48 10.77 -2.43
CA TYR A 109 8.51 9.69 -2.58
C TYR A 109 8.01 9.18 -1.22
N ARG A 110 8.90 8.90 -0.26
CA ARG A 110 8.48 8.44 1.09
C ARG A 110 7.64 9.49 1.82
N VAL A 111 7.99 10.77 1.72
CA VAL A 111 7.18 11.86 2.29
C VAL A 111 5.77 11.88 1.68
N ILE A 112 5.67 11.83 0.35
CA ILE A 112 4.35 11.78 -0.33
C ILE A 112 3.58 10.52 0.06
N TYR A 113 4.26 9.39 0.06
CA TYR A 113 3.68 8.10 0.39
C TYR A 113 3.09 8.09 1.80
N TYR A 114 3.83 8.52 2.83
CA TYR A 114 3.35 8.48 4.21
C TYR A 114 2.34 9.57 4.57
N TYR A 115 2.52 10.80 4.09
CA TYR A 115 1.77 11.95 4.60
C TYR A 115 0.65 12.42 3.67
N PHE A 116 0.67 12.04 2.39
CA PHE A 116 -0.25 12.59 1.39
C PHE A 116 -1.09 11.54 0.65
N THR A 117 -0.78 10.24 0.77
CA THR A 117 -1.65 9.19 0.19
C THR A 117 -2.86 8.94 1.07
N MET A 118 -4.02 8.78 0.45
CA MET A 118 -5.31 8.58 1.11
C MET A 118 -6.09 7.47 0.39
N ALA A 119 -6.96 6.77 1.12
CA ALA A 119 -7.83 5.77 0.52
C ALA A 119 -8.98 6.45 -0.27
N PRO A 120 -9.49 5.84 -1.36
CA PRO A 120 -10.58 6.42 -2.15
C PRO A 120 -11.84 6.78 -1.34
N SER A 121 -12.18 5.99 -0.32
CA SER A 121 -13.33 6.23 0.57
C SER A 121 -13.17 7.45 1.47
N GLU A 122 -11.94 7.95 1.64
CA GLU A 122 -11.63 9.11 2.49
C GLU A 122 -11.71 10.44 1.72
N VAL A 123 -11.88 10.38 0.40
CA VAL A 123 -11.96 11.56 -0.47
C VAL A 123 -13.36 12.14 -0.38
N ASN A 124 -13.53 13.11 0.52
CA ASN A 124 -14.84 13.70 0.84
C ASN A 124 -14.97 15.15 0.38
N THR A 125 -13.89 15.92 0.40
CA THR A 125 -13.88 17.34 0.04
C THR A 125 -13.12 17.61 -1.28
N PRO A 126 -13.31 18.79 -1.90
CA PRO A 126 -12.51 19.17 -3.07
C PRO A 126 -11.01 19.23 -2.77
N ALA A 127 -10.61 19.52 -1.52
CA ALA A 127 -9.20 19.55 -1.12
C ALA A 127 -8.60 18.14 -1.10
N ASP A 128 -9.35 17.16 -0.57
CA ASP A 128 -8.95 15.75 -0.56
C ASP A 128 -8.80 15.22 -1.99
N LEU A 129 -9.70 15.62 -2.90
CA LEU A 129 -9.63 15.23 -4.30
C LEU A 129 -8.34 15.74 -4.95
N LEU A 130 -8.01 17.03 -4.81
CA LEU A 130 -6.77 17.57 -5.36
C LEU A 130 -5.54 16.91 -4.73
N ASN A 131 -5.57 16.62 -3.43
CA ASN A 131 -4.51 15.89 -2.75
C ASN A 131 -4.34 14.48 -3.32
N TYR A 132 -5.43 13.74 -3.48
CA TYR A 132 -5.43 12.40 -4.08
C TYR A 132 -4.88 12.40 -5.51
N LEU A 133 -5.27 13.37 -6.36
CA LEU A 133 -4.79 13.48 -7.73
C LEU A 133 -3.28 13.74 -7.80
N VAL A 134 -2.78 14.68 -7.00
CA VAL A 134 -1.36 15.05 -7.02
C VAL A 134 -0.49 13.99 -6.37
N SER A 135 -0.88 13.44 -5.21
CA SER A 135 -0.10 12.44 -4.50
C SER A 135 0.08 11.17 -5.33
N ASN A 136 -0.97 10.69 -6.00
CA ASN A 136 -0.88 9.52 -6.89
C ASN A 136 0.10 9.69 -8.04
N PHE A 137 0.16 10.88 -8.68
CA PHE A 137 1.15 11.14 -9.72
C PHE A 137 2.57 11.24 -9.13
N LEU A 138 2.72 11.87 -7.97
CA LEU A 138 4.01 12.03 -7.30
C LEU A 138 4.59 10.70 -6.78
N LEU A 139 3.79 9.63 -6.61
CA LEU A 139 4.32 8.28 -6.34
C LEU A 139 5.29 7.80 -7.42
N TYR A 140 5.20 8.34 -8.64
CA TYR A 140 6.16 8.06 -9.72
C TYR A 140 7.60 8.49 -9.39
N LEU A 141 7.80 9.38 -8.40
CA LEU A 141 9.13 9.72 -7.89
C LEU A 141 9.92 8.49 -7.46
N ARG A 142 9.26 7.39 -7.05
CA ARG A 142 9.93 6.11 -6.76
C ARG A 142 10.68 5.58 -7.98
N VAL A 143 9.99 5.45 -9.12
CA VAL A 143 10.56 4.93 -10.37
C VAL A 143 11.67 5.86 -10.85
N SER A 144 11.42 7.17 -10.79
CA SER A 144 12.43 8.15 -11.16
C SER A 144 13.67 8.07 -10.28
N GLY A 145 13.50 7.97 -8.96
CA GLY A 145 14.60 7.87 -8.00
C GLY A 145 15.43 6.61 -8.18
N LEU A 146 14.76 5.45 -8.31
CA LEU A 146 15.43 4.17 -8.57
C LEU A 146 16.26 4.21 -9.86
N PHE A 147 15.71 4.75 -10.95
CA PHE A 147 16.43 4.77 -12.22
C PHE A 147 17.65 5.68 -12.17
N HIS A 148 17.57 6.86 -11.55
CA HIS A 148 18.75 7.72 -11.37
C HIS A 148 19.81 7.05 -10.50
N LEU A 149 19.40 6.33 -9.45
CA LEU A 149 20.33 5.58 -8.60
C LEU A 149 21.02 4.45 -9.37
N ILE A 150 20.26 3.64 -10.10
CA ILE A 150 20.78 2.54 -10.93
C ILE A 150 21.78 3.05 -11.96
N ILE A 151 21.40 4.05 -12.76
CA ILE A 151 22.29 4.57 -13.81
C ILE A 151 23.48 5.29 -13.17
N GLY A 152 23.28 6.01 -12.06
CA GLY A 152 24.38 6.62 -11.31
C GLY A 152 25.41 5.59 -10.82
N MET A 153 24.97 4.41 -10.37
CA MET A 153 25.88 3.29 -10.06
C MET A 153 26.62 2.78 -11.30
N LEU A 154 25.96 2.66 -12.46
CA LEU A 154 26.62 2.24 -13.71
C LEU A 154 27.68 3.23 -14.17
N TYR A 155 27.51 4.52 -13.90
CA TYR A 155 28.54 5.53 -14.12
C TYR A 155 29.80 5.27 -13.27
N LEU A 156 29.66 4.78 -12.04
CA LEU A 156 30.82 4.39 -11.21
C LEU A 156 31.60 3.21 -11.82
N PHE A 157 30.94 2.38 -12.63
CA PHE A 157 31.59 1.32 -13.42
C PHE A 157 32.10 1.82 -14.79
N GLY A 158 32.10 3.14 -15.03
CA GLY A 158 32.65 3.74 -16.24
C GLY A 158 31.67 3.82 -17.42
N PHE A 159 30.38 3.54 -17.23
CA PHE A 159 29.39 3.60 -18.32
C PHE A 159 28.69 4.97 -18.39
N ARG A 160 29.00 5.76 -19.43
CA ARG A 160 28.40 7.08 -19.68
C ARG A 160 27.04 6.99 -20.40
N LEU A 161 26.02 6.50 -19.68
CA LEU A 161 24.66 6.29 -20.21
C LEU A 161 23.79 7.56 -20.19
N SER A 162 22.63 7.57 -20.86
CA SER A 162 21.77 8.76 -20.89
C SER A 162 21.06 9.05 -19.56
N GLU A 163 20.66 10.30 -19.35
CA GLU A 163 19.77 10.68 -18.25
C GLU A 163 18.46 9.88 -18.32
N THR A 164 17.89 9.52 -17.16
CA THR A 164 16.68 8.69 -17.11
C THR A 164 15.40 9.51 -17.23
N HIS A 165 15.34 10.65 -16.52
CA HIS A 165 14.19 11.54 -16.49
C HIS A 165 14.63 13.00 -16.48
N ASN A 166 13.98 13.84 -17.29
CA ASN A 166 14.37 15.25 -17.42
C ASN A 166 13.22 16.21 -17.13
N ARG A 167 13.11 16.66 -15.86
CA ARG A 167 12.14 17.68 -15.42
C ARG A 167 10.72 17.43 -15.96
N TYR A 168 10.27 16.18 -15.89
CA TYR A 168 9.00 15.74 -16.48
C TYR A 168 7.77 16.42 -15.89
N LEU A 169 7.83 16.87 -14.63
CA LEU A 169 6.79 17.68 -13.99
C LEU A 169 6.61 19.06 -14.64
N LEU A 170 7.63 19.53 -15.39
CA LEU A 170 7.65 20.83 -16.06
C LEU A 170 7.41 20.69 -17.58
N ALA A 171 6.78 19.60 -18.02
CA ALA A 171 6.47 19.39 -19.43
C ALA A 171 5.40 20.38 -19.91
N THR A 172 5.63 21.00 -21.07
CA THR A 172 4.71 21.99 -21.66
C THR A 172 3.65 21.39 -22.59
N SER A 173 3.77 20.10 -22.91
CA SER A 173 2.84 19.36 -23.78
C SER A 173 2.95 17.85 -23.53
N PHE A 174 1.98 17.07 -24.02
CA PHE A 174 2.01 15.61 -23.92
C PHE A 174 3.19 14.96 -24.65
N THR A 175 3.60 15.52 -25.79
CA THR A 175 4.79 15.05 -26.52
C THR A 175 6.08 15.37 -25.75
N ASP A 176 6.15 16.55 -25.11
CA ASP A 176 7.26 16.93 -24.24
C ASP A 176 7.31 16.05 -22.98
N PHE A 177 6.15 15.74 -22.40
CA PHE A 177 6.01 14.82 -21.27
C PHE A 177 6.54 13.42 -21.61
N TRP A 178 6.04 12.81 -22.71
CA TRP A 178 6.50 11.50 -23.19
C TRP A 178 8.03 11.46 -23.42
N ARG A 179 8.62 12.57 -23.85
CA ARG A 179 10.06 12.67 -24.09
C ARG A 179 10.90 12.73 -22.81
N ARG A 180 10.31 13.12 -21.68
CA ARG A 180 11.00 13.45 -20.42
C ARG A 180 10.75 12.43 -19.31
N ILE A 181 9.59 11.78 -19.32
CA ILE A 181 9.12 10.94 -18.21
C ILE A 181 9.86 9.62 -18.12
N ASN A 182 10.19 8.96 -19.23
CA ASN A 182 10.99 7.73 -19.21
C ASN A 182 11.80 7.63 -20.50
N ILE A 183 13.02 8.18 -20.46
CA ILE A 183 13.86 8.33 -21.66
C ILE A 183 14.27 6.97 -22.23
N TYR A 184 14.64 6.03 -21.36
CA TYR A 184 15.04 4.66 -21.76
C TYR A 184 13.89 3.91 -22.43
N TRP A 185 12.68 4.00 -21.87
CA TRP A 185 11.50 3.40 -22.50
C TRP A 185 11.20 4.03 -23.86
N LYS A 186 11.19 5.37 -23.93
CA LYS A 186 10.98 6.10 -25.18
C LYS A 186 12.03 5.73 -26.23
N ASP A 187 13.31 5.66 -25.88
CA ASP A 187 14.38 5.30 -26.81
C ASP A 187 14.23 3.87 -27.32
N PHE A 188 13.91 2.92 -26.43
CA PHE A 188 13.58 1.55 -26.79
C PHE A 188 12.40 1.48 -27.77
N MET A 189 11.29 2.15 -27.45
CA MET A 189 10.10 2.19 -28.31
C MET A 189 10.38 2.85 -29.66
N GLN A 190 11.21 3.90 -29.68
CA GLN A 190 11.58 4.58 -30.90
C GLN A 190 12.44 3.69 -31.80
N LYS A 191 13.46 3.05 -31.23
CA LYS A 191 14.42 2.21 -31.94
C LYS A 191 13.76 0.96 -32.54
N VAL A 192 13.00 0.22 -31.73
CA VAL A 192 12.51 -1.12 -32.10
C VAL A 192 11.18 -1.06 -32.86
N PHE A 193 10.30 -0.11 -32.53
CA PHE A 193 8.93 -0.09 -33.06
C PHE A 193 8.67 1.12 -33.97
N TYR A 194 8.99 2.34 -33.52
CA TYR A 194 8.65 3.56 -34.27
C TYR A 194 9.39 3.67 -35.60
N TYR A 195 10.73 3.72 -35.59
CA TYR A 195 11.51 3.96 -36.80
C TYR A 195 11.27 2.89 -37.87
N PRO A 196 11.26 1.58 -37.56
CA PRO A 196 10.97 0.55 -38.55
C PRO A 196 9.60 0.74 -39.23
N VAL A 197 8.57 1.14 -38.48
CA VAL A 197 7.22 1.39 -39.04
C VAL A 197 7.22 2.66 -39.89
N VAL A 198 7.83 3.76 -39.42
CA VAL A 198 7.93 5.00 -40.21
C VAL A 198 8.65 4.76 -41.54
N PHE A 199 9.76 4.01 -41.53
CA PHE A 199 10.51 3.71 -42.76
C PHE A 199 9.71 2.82 -43.73
N LYS A 200 8.99 1.81 -43.22
CA LYS A 200 8.11 0.97 -44.05
C LYS A 200 6.95 1.75 -44.66
N LEU A 201 6.36 2.69 -43.90
CA LEU A 201 5.20 3.47 -44.31
C LEU A 201 5.55 4.79 -45.00
N LYS A 202 6.84 5.08 -45.25
CA LYS A 202 7.30 6.33 -45.87
C LYS A 202 6.60 6.66 -47.19
N LYS A 203 6.16 5.64 -47.94
CA LYS A 203 5.41 5.76 -49.20
C LYS A 203 4.00 6.34 -49.05
N LEU A 204 3.41 6.29 -47.85
CA LEU A 204 2.06 6.82 -47.57
C LEU A 204 2.04 8.33 -47.23
N GLY A 205 3.20 8.98 -47.25
CA GLY A 205 3.38 10.38 -46.86
C GLY A 205 3.77 10.55 -45.40
N ALA A 206 4.54 11.61 -45.11
CA ALA A 206 5.15 11.83 -43.79
C ALA A 206 4.13 11.90 -42.65
N THR A 207 3.01 12.60 -42.85
CA THR A 207 1.96 12.77 -41.83
C THR A 207 1.28 11.45 -41.49
N LYS A 208 0.85 10.67 -42.50
CA LYS A 208 0.18 9.39 -42.28
C LYS A 208 1.13 8.38 -41.62
N ALA A 209 2.39 8.32 -42.08
CA ALA A 209 3.41 7.46 -41.49
C ALA A 209 3.65 7.79 -40.01
N LEU A 210 3.72 9.08 -39.66
CA LEU A 210 3.90 9.52 -38.28
C LEU A 210 2.71 9.16 -37.39
N VAL A 211 1.47 9.40 -37.84
CA VAL A 211 0.25 9.06 -37.08
C VAL A 211 0.18 7.56 -36.81
N ILE A 212 0.31 6.73 -37.85
CA ILE A 212 0.22 5.27 -37.73
C ILE A 212 1.35 4.73 -36.84
N ALA A 213 2.59 5.20 -37.03
CA ALA A 213 3.71 4.75 -36.22
C ALA A 213 3.58 5.15 -34.74
N THR A 214 3.03 6.33 -34.46
CA THR A 214 2.81 6.80 -33.08
C THR A 214 1.72 5.98 -32.40
N LEU A 215 0.57 5.77 -33.05
CA LEU A 215 -0.50 4.92 -32.51
C LEU A 215 0.00 3.48 -32.26
N TYR A 216 0.77 2.93 -33.20
CA TYR A 216 1.38 1.62 -33.04
C TYR A 216 2.33 1.57 -31.82
N VAL A 217 3.14 2.59 -31.59
CA VAL A 217 4.01 2.68 -30.40
C VAL A 217 3.19 2.66 -29.11
N PHE A 218 2.05 3.33 -29.05
CA PHE A 218 1.21 3.32 -27.84
C PHE A 218 0.51 1.98 -27.63
N VAL A 219 0.03 1.34 -28.70
CA VAL A 219 -0.49 -0.04 -28.64
C VAL A 219 0.59 -1.01 -28.14
N MET A 220 1.82 -0.86 -28.63
CA MET A 220 2.93 -1.70 -28.19
C MET A 220 3.40 -1.35 -26.78
N THR A 221 3.30 -0.09 -26.37
CA THR A 221 3.59 0.31 -24.99
C THR A 221 2.63 -0.39 -24.03
N TRP A 222 1.32 -0.36 -24.31
CA TRP A 222 0.32 -1.08 -23.53
C TRP A 222 0.61 -2.58 -23.45
N PHE A 223 0.82 -3.24 -24.59
CA PHE A 223 1.09 -4.68 -24.63
C PHE A 223 2.37 -5.05 -23.87
N LEU A 224 3.45 -4.28 -24.05
CA LEU A 224 4.72 -4.53 -23.37
C LEU A 224 4.63 -4.21 -21.88
N HIS A 225 3.80 -3.26 -21.47
CA HIS A 225 3.50 -3.01 -20.07
C HIS A 225 2.80 -4.22 -19.42
N ALA A 226 1.82 -4.83 -20.09
CA ALA A 226 1.21 -6.09 -19.65
C ALA A 226 2.23 -7.24 -19.60
N TYR A 227 3.15 -7.31 -20.58
CA TYR A 227 4.24 -8.29 -20.58
C TYR A 227 5.23 -8.07 -19.42
N GLN A 228 5.53 -6.82 -19.05
CA GLN A 228 6.32 -6.51 -17.86
C GLN A 228 5.64 -7.00 -16.59
N TRP A 229 4.33 -6.82 -16.47
CA TRP A 229 3.57 -7.33 -15.32
C TRP A 229 3.61 -8.85 -15.21
N PHE A 230 3.59 -9.57 -16.32
CA PHE A 230 3.76 -11.03 -16.30
C PHE A 230 5.08 -11.47 -15.64
N TRP A 231 6.20 -10.80 -15.93
CA TRP A 231 7.47 -11.12 -15.26
C TRP A 231 7.48 -10.70 -13.79
N LEU A 232 6.92 -9.54 -13.47
CA LEU A 232 6.88 -9.03 -12.10
C LEU A 232 5.92 -9.83 -11.19
N ARG A 233 4.78 -10.30 -11.69
CA ARG A 233 3.71 -10.92 -10.87
C ARG A 233 3.27 -12.33 -11.27
N GLY A 234 3.59 -12.77 -12.49
CA GLY A 234 3.22 -14.10 -12.99
C GLY A 234 1.90 -14.13 -13.76
N THR A 235 1.14 -13.03 -13.78
CA THR A 235 -0.13 -12.90 -14.48
C THR A 235 -0.07 -11.81 -15.56
N LEU A 236 -0.74 -12.04 -16.69
CA LEU A 236 -0.98 -11.02 -17.69
C LEU A 236 -2.20 -10.20 -17.27
N LEU A 237 -1.98 -8.94 -16.91
CA LEU A 237 -3.02 -8.06 -16.40
C LEU A 237 -3.60 -7.24 -17.56
N PHE A 238 -4.79 -7.63 -18.04
CA PHE A 238 -5.53 -6.89 -19.07
C PHE A 238 -6.69 -6.16 -18.44
N VAL A 239 -6.52 -4.85 -18.33
CA VAL A 239 -7.45 -4.00 -17.61
C VAL A 239 -7.93 -2.88 -18.51
N PRO A 240 -9.24 -2.57 -18.54
CA PRO A 240 -9.79 -1.49 -19.34
C PRO A 240 -9.12 -0.13 -19.07
N GLN A 241 -8.82 0.21 -17.81
CA GLN A 241 -8.17 1.48 -17.46
C GLN A 241 -6.75 1.60 -18.05
N ASP A 242 -5.96 0.52 -18.09
CA ASP A 242 -4.62 0.54 -18.70
C ASP A 242 -4.71 0.76 -20.23
N ILE A 243 -5.62 0.05 -20.90
CA ILE A 243 -5.90 0.23 -22.34
C ILE A 243 -6.29 1.69 -22.62
N LEU A 244 -7.25 2.21 -21.86
CA LEU A 244 -7.78 3.56 -22.03
C LEU A 244 -6.72 4.63 -21.73
N PHE A 245 -5.88 4.44 -20.70
CA PHE A 245 -4.79 5.35 -20.37
C PHE A 245 -3.82 5.50 -21.56
N TRP A 246 -3.31 4.39 -22.09
CA TRP A 246 -2.37 4.43 -23.21
C TRP A 246 -3.01 4.92 -24.51
N ALA A 247 -4.29 4.60 -24.73
CA ALA A 247 -5.04 5.10 -25.89
C ALA A 247 -5.23 6.62 -25.82
N ILE A 248 -5.67 7.15 -24.69
CA ILE A 248 -5.86 8.59 -24.47
C ILE A 248 -4.53 9.33 -24.63
N LEU A 249 -3.47 8.86 -23.96
CA LEU A 249 -2.14 9.48 -24.06
C LEU A 249 -1.61 9.42 -25.51
N GLY A 250 -1.80 8.31 -26.20
CA GLY A 250 -1.39 8.14 -27.59
C GLY A 250 -2.09 9.11 -28.55
N VAL A 251 -3.41 9.26 -28.41
CA VAL A 251 -4.18 10.24 -29.19
C VAL A 251 -3.70 11.67 -28.89
N LEU A 252 -3.49 12.02 -27.63
CA LEU A 252 -3.00 13.35 -27.23
C LEU A 252 -1.61 13.67 -27.80
N VAL A 253 -0.70 12.68 -27.83
CA VAL A 253 0.63 12.82 -28.44
C VAL A 253 0.52 12.96 -29.96
N VAL A 254 -0.38 12.23 -30.61
CA VAL A 254 -0.66 12.38 -32.06
C VAL A 254 -1.18 13.78 -32.36
N LEU A 255 -2.19 14.25 -31.64
CA LEU A 255 -2.78 15.58 -31.83
C LEU A 255 -1.73 16.68 -31.64
N ASN A 256 -0.91 16.59 -30.59
CA ASN A 256 0.20 17.52 -30.38
C ASN A 256 1.25 17.46 -31.49
N SER A 257 1.59 16.26 -31.96
CA SER A 257 2.56 16.10 -33.05
C SER A 257 2.05 16.69 -34.37
N LEU A 258 0.76 16.51 -34.68
CA LEU A 258 0.12 17.13 -35.84
C LEU A 258 0.04 18.65 -35.71
N TYR A 259 -0.25 19.16 -34.52
CA TYR A 259 -0.24 20.59 -34.23
C TYR A 259 1.16 21.20 -34.42
N GLU A 260 2.22 20.53 -33.93
CA GLU A 260 3.62 20.93 -34.12
C GLU A 260 4.04 20.94 -35.59
N ILE A 261 3.56 19.99 -36.40
CA ILE A 261 3.83 19.94 -37.84
C ILE A 261 3.17 21.13 -38.55
N LYS A 262 1.91 21.46 -38.20
CA LYS A 262 1.13 22.51 -38.87
C LYS A 262 1.58 23.92 -38.51
N HIS A 263 1.92 24.19 -37.25
CA HIS A 263 2.25 25.53 -36.76
C HIS A 263 3.76 25.77 -36.60
N GLY A 264 4.58 24.78 -36.97
CA GLY A 264 6.03 24.82 -36.86
C GLY A 264 6.52 24.61 -35.43
N ARG A 265 7.62 23.87 -35.28
CA ARG A 265 8.39 23.86 -34.03
C ARG A 265 9.09 25.21 -33.89
N SER A 266 8.99 25.86 -32.73
CA SER A 266 9.85 26.99 -32.38
C SER A 266 11.28 26.50 -32.09
N ARG A 267 11.96 25.92 -33.08
CA ARG A 267 13.41 25.74 -33.06
C ARG A 267 14.03 26.94 -33.77
N SER A 268 14.14 28.08 -33.09
CA SER A 268 15.13 29.07 -33.52
C SER A 268 16.49 28.66 -32.94
N ILE A 269 17.45 28.44 -33.82
CA ILE A 269 18.87 28.17 -33.47
C ILE A 269 19.52 29.44 -32.89
N ALA A 270 18.92 30.62 -33.08
CA ALA A 270 19.31 31.84 -32.39
C ALA A 270 18.66 31.92 -31.00
N ALA A 271 19.46 32.31 -30.00
CA ALA A 271 19.04 32.65 -28.64
C ALA A 271 18.05 33.83 -28.67
N LYS A 272 16.79 33.53 -28.97
CA LYS A 272 15.71 34.51 -28.91
C LYS A 272 15.50 34.85 -27.44
N LYS A 273 15.73 36.11 -27.04
CA LYS A 273 15.35 36.59 -25.70
C LYS A 273 13.88 36.23 -25.49
N ARG A 274 13.60 35.32 -24.55
CA ARG A 274 12.24 34.91 -24.20
C ARG A 274 11.47 36.14 -23.74
N THR A 275 10.36 36.45 -24.38
CA THR A 275 9.50 37.54 -23.92
C THR A 275 8.74 37.11 -22.66
N LEU A 276 8.27 38.07 -21.85
CA LEU A 276 7.40 37.76 -20.70
C LEU A 276 6.15 36.97 -21.13
N ARG A 277 5.63 37.25 -22.33
CA ARG A 277 4.53 36.49 -22.93
C ARG A 277 4.89 35.03 -23.17
N ASP A 278 6.11 34.74 -23.66
CA ASP A 278 6.58 33.36 -23.87
C ASP A 278 6.74 32.61 -22.55
N VAL A 279 7.22 33.29 -21.49
CA VAL A 279 7.36 32.71 -20.15
C VAL A 279 5.98 32.42 -19.55
N LEU A 280 5.05 33.38 -19.58
CA LEU A 280 3.68 33.19 -19.10
C LEU A 280 2.95 32.07 -19.87
N LEU A 281 3.09 32.03 -21.20
CA LEU A 281 2.51 30.97 -22.01
C LEU A 281 3.10 29.60 -21.65
N SER A 282 4.41 29.53 -21.37
CA SER A 282 5.06 28.30 -20.90
C SER A 282 4.53 27.87 -19.53
N ILE A 283 4.33 28.81 -18.60
CA ILE A 283 3.77 28.53 -17.27
C ILE A 283 2.36 27.96 -17.41
N VAL A 284 1.48 28.61 -18.18
CA VAL A 284 0.09 28.15 -18.39
C VAL A 284 0.06 26.77 -19.03
N LYS A 285 0.86 26.54 -20.08
CA LYS A 285 0.96 25.23 -20.75
C LYS A 285 1.46 24.13 -19.82
N THR A 286 2.47 24.44 -18.99
CA THR A 286 3.03 23.50 -18.03
C THR A 286 2.00 23.17 -16.95
N TYR A 287 1.35 24.19 -16.40
CA TYR A 287 0.32 24.03 -15.38
C TYR A 287 -0.85 23.18 -15.88
N GLY A 288 -1.36 23.47 -17.08
CA GLY A 288 -2.43 22.68 -17.71
C GLY A 288 -2.02 21.24 -18.01
N THR A 289 -0.80 21.04 -18.53
CA THR A 289 -0.27 19.69 -18.82
C THR A 289 -0.11 18.89 -17.52
N PHE A 290 0.41 19.50 -16.46
CA PHE A 290 0.60 18.85 -15.15
C PHE A 290 -0.74 18.35 -14.59
N TRP A 291 -1.76 19.20 -14.49
CA TRP A 291 -3.06 18.81 -13.95
C TRP A 291 -3.75 17.75 -14.80
N PHE A 292 -3.66 17.85 -16.13
CA PHE A 292 -4.20 16.82 -17.01
C PHE A 292 -3.52 15.47 -16.77
N ILE A 293 -2.18 15.46 -16.62
CA ILE A 293 -1.45 14.24 -16.31
C ILE A 293 -1.85 13.70 -14.93
N CYS A 294 -2.03 14.54 -13.89
CA CYS A 294 -2.51 14.07 -12.59
C CYS A 294 -3.86 13.36 -12.68
N VAL A 295 -4.81 13.93 -13.43
CA VAL A 295 -6.13 13.31 -13.67
C VAL A 295 -6.00 12.00 -14.45
N LEU A 296 -5.19 12.00 -15.50
CA LEU A 296 -4.96 10.80 -16.30
C LEU A 296 -4.24 9.70 -15.51
N TRP A 297 -3.35 10.07 -14.58
CA TRP A 297 -2.62 9.16 -13.71
C TRP A 297 -3.51 8.57 -12.60
N SER A 298 -4.40 9.37 -12.01
CA SER A 298 -5.38 8.87 -11.04
C SER A 298 -6.36 7.88 -11.69
N PHE A 299 -6.74 8.13 -12.95
CA PHE A 299 -7.55 7.22 -13.76
C PHE A 299 -6.85 5.88 -13.98
N TRP A 300 -5.54 5.92 -14.28
CA TRP A 300 -4.74 4.71 -14.50
C TRP A 300 -4.55 3.86 -13.24
N THR A 301 -4.48 4.52 -12.09
CA THR A 301 -4.19 3.89 -10.79
C THR A 301 -5.44 3.46 -10.01
N ALA A 302 -6.64 3.90 -10.42
CA ALA A 302 -7.90 3.49 -9.81
C ALA A 302 -8.14 1.98 -9.90
N GLU A 303 -8.88 1.41 -8.95
CA GLU A 303 -9.19 -0.03 -8.92
C GLU A 303 -10.25 -0.40 -9.96
N SER A 304 -11.32 0.39 -10.03
CA SER A 304 -12.37 0.30 -11.04
C SER A 304 -12.68 1.66 -11.69
N LEU A 305 -13.46 1.64 -12.78
CA LEU A 305 -13.97 2.88 -13.38
C LEU A 305 -14.98 3.56 -12.45
N GLY A 306 -15.83 2.76 -11.78
CA GLY A 306 -16.84 3.28 -10.87
C GLY A 306 -16.23 3.97 -9.65
N ASP A 307 -15.17 3.39 -9.06
CA ASP A 307 -14.42 4.03 -7.97
C ASP A 307 -13.79 5.35 -8.41
N TRP A 308 -13.27 5.42 -9.64
CA TRP A 308 -12.73 6.68 -10.14
C TRP A 308 -13.81 7.75 -10.34
N PHE A 309 -15.01 7.36 -10.78
CA PHE A 309 -16.13 8.29 -10.93
C PHE A 309 -16.68 8.77 -9.58
N SER A 310 -16.72 7.92 -8.55
CA SER A 310 -17.22 8.29 -7.22
C SER A 310 -16.35 9.35 -6.52
N LEU A 311 -15.03 9.37 -6.81
CA LEU A 311 -14.11 10.41 -6.30
C LEU A 311 -14.57 11.83 -6.66
N TRP A 312 -15.13 12.03 -7.86
CA TRP A 312 -15.58 13.34 -8.31
C TRP A 312 -16.82 13.84 -7.56
N GLY A 313 -17.54 12.95 -6.86
CA GLY A 313 -18.57 13.32 -5.91
C GLY A 313 -18.08 14.27 -4.82
N ALA A 314 -16.78 14.22 -4.47
CA ALA A 314 -16.15 15.11 -3.50
C ALA A 314 -16.20 16.61 -3.90
N LEU A 315 -16.43 16.93 -5.18
CA LEU A 315 -16.63 18.32 -5.62
C LEU A 315 -17.90 18.96 -5.05
N HIS A 316 -18.86 18.17 -4.58
CA HIS A 316 -20.07 18.66 -3.91
C HIS A 316 -19.86 18.92 -2.40
N GLY A 317 -18.70 18.57 -1.86
CA GLY A 317 -18.36 18.83 -0.46
C GLY A 317 -17.97 20.28 -0.19
N ASP A 318 -17.67 20.58 1.07
CA ASP A 318 -17.35 21.94 1.51
C ASP A 318 -16.02 22.46 0.93
N PHE A 319 -16.05 23.69 0.42
CA PHE A 319 -14.87 24.36 -0.10
C PHE A 319 -14.09 25.02 1.03
N SER A 320 -12.93 24.46 1.37
CA SER A 320 -11.98 25.07 2.30
C SER A 320 -10.86 25.82 1.54
N TRP A 321 -10.16 26.72 2.23
CA TRP A 321 -8.98 27.39 1.65
C TRP A 321 -7.85 26.40 1.28
N GLN A 322 -7.86 25.20 1.87
CA GLN A 322 -6.88 24.14 1.59
C GLN A 322 -6.97 23.64 0.14
N VAL A 323 -8.11 23.82 -0.54
CA VAL A 323 -8.28 23.55 -1.98
C VAL A 323 -7.23 24.31 -2.81
N LEU A 324 -6.77 25.48 -2.35
CA LEU A 324 -5.76 26.28 -3.05
C LEU A 324 -4.32 25.83 -2.79
N ALA A 325 -4.07 24.97 -1.80
CA ALA A 325 -2.71 24.59 -1.39
C ALA A 325 -1.92 23.94 -2.53
N TRP A 326 -2.46 22.87 -3.14
CA TRP A 326 -1.82 22.20 -4.26
C TRP A 326 -1.71 23.10 -5.51
N PRO A 327 -2.78 23.77 -5.97
CA PRO A 327 -2.70 24.77 -7.05
C PRO A 327 -1.58 25.80 -6.86
N ALA A 328 -1.47 26.38 -5.65
CA ALA A 328 -0.45 27.39 -5.35
C ALA A 328 0.96 26.81 -5.36
N VAL A 329 1.18 25.64 -4.75
CA VAL A 329 2.48 24.96 -4.73
C VAL A 329 2.92 24.59 -6.15
N VAL A 330 2.03 24.01 -6.96
CA VAL A 330 2.32 23.64 -8.35
C VAL A 330 2.64 24.88 -9.17
N LEU A 331 1.85 25.96 -9.04
CA LEU A 331 2.10 27.21 -9.75
C LEU A 331 3.45 27.82 -9.37
N LEU A 332 3.82 27.80 -8.08
CA LEU A 332 5.11 28.27 -7.59
C LEU A 332 6.26 27.45 -8.19
N VAL A 333 6.17 26.12 -8.16
CA VAL A 333 7.18 25.22 -8.73
C VAL A 333 7.33 25.45 -10.24
N VAL A 334 6.22 25.60 -10.95
CA VAL A 334 6.23 25.89 -12.40
C VAL A 334 6.81 27.27 -12.69
N ALA A 335 6.45 28.29 -11.91
CA ALA A 335 6.96 29.64 -12.07
C ALA A 335 8.47 29.70 -11.85
N VAL A 336 8.97 29.14 -10.73
CA VAL A 336 10.39 29.05 -10.41
C VAL A 336 11.13 28.21 -11.46
N GLY A 337 10.56 27.07 -11.86
CA GLY A 337 11.13 26.19 -12.88
C GLY A 337 11.18 26.80 -14.29
N SER A 338 10.38 27.83 -14.55
CA SER A 338 10.31 28.55 -15.83
C SER A 338 11.28 29.73 -15.93
N ILE A 339 11.93 30.13 -14.82
CA ILE A 339 12.93 31.21 -14.81
C ILE A 339 14.14 30.77 -15.66
N PRO A 340 14.48 31.50 -16.74
CA PRO A 340 15.65 31.17 -17.55
C PRO A 340 16.92 31.27 -16.69
N LYS A 341 17.77 30.24 -16.72
CA LYS A 341 19.07 30.25 -16.02
C LYS A 341 19.95 31.45 -16.43
N GLU A 342 19.78 31.95 -17.65
CA GLU A 342 20.49 33.09 -18.22
C GLU A 342 20.09 34.45 -17.61
N THR A 343 18.88 34.58 -17.05
CA THR A 343 18.40 35.86 -16.47
C THR A 343 19.06 36.20 -15.13
N LEU A 344 19.89 35.30 -14.58
CA LEU A 344 20.56 35.47 -13.29
C LEU A 344 22.04 35.88 -13.38
N ARG A 345 22.68 35.97 -14.56
CA ARG A 345 24.08 36.46 -14.66
C ARG A 345 24.56 36.71 -16.10
N ASN A 346 25.08 37.92 -16.36
CA ASN A 346 25.84 38.29 -17.56
C ASN A 346 27.34 38.02 -17.37
N ILE A 347 27.87 36.81 -17.60
CA ILE A 347 29.33 36.56 -17.66
C ILE A 347 29.66 35.47 -18.71
N LYS A 348 30.83 35.59 -19.37
CA LYS A 348 31.35 34.83 -20.54
C LYS A 348 31.36 33.29 -20.40
N VAL A 349 31.09 32.63 -21.54
CA VAL A 349 30.78 31.19 -21.75
C VAL A 349 31.89 30.18 -21.38
N SER A 350 33.18 30.54 -21.42
CA SER A 350 34.27 29.58 -21.11
C SER A 350 34.56 29.42 -19.61
N ALA A 351 34.44 30.50 -18.81
CA ALA A 351 34.51 30.42 -17.35
C ALA A 351 33.20 29.90 -16.73
N GLN A 352 32.13 29.82 -17.54
CA GLN A 352 30.80 29.41 -17.16
C GLN A 352 30.67 27.90 -16.98
N GLU A 353 31.30 27.09 -17.83
CA GLU A 353 31.25 25.62 -17.70
C GLU A 353 31.93 25.14 -16.41
N GLU A 354 33.08 25.72 -16.06
CA GLU A 354 33.83 25.36 -14.85
C GLU A 354 33.14 25.86 -13.58
N SER A 355 32.65 27.11 -13.56
CA SER A 355 31.90 27.66 -12.42
C SER A 355 30.54 26.97 -12.20
N GLU A 356 29.81 26.63 -13.26
CA GLU A 356 28.57 25.85 -13.14
C GLU A 356 28.84 24.41 -12.69
N TRP A 357 29.94 23.81 -13.15
CA TRP A 357 30.38 22.50 -12.69
C TRP A 357 30.68 22.52 -11.18
N ILE A 358 31.49 23.48 -10.70
CA ILE A 358 31.83 23.68 -9.28
C ILE A 358 30.58 23.96 -8.45
N ARG A 359 29.70 24.88 -8.88
CA ARG A 359 28.48 25.21 -8.14
C ARG A 359 27.56 23.99 -8.01
N SER A 360 27.40 23.22 -9.09
CA SER A 360 26.65 21.98 -9.05
C SER A 360 27.30 20.98 -8.09
N ARG A 361 28.64 20.91 -8.02
CA ARG A 361 29.37 20.05 -7.05
C ARG A 361 29.07 20.45 -5.62
N ILE A 362 29.18 21.74 -5.31
CA ILE A 362 28.93 22.27 -3.97
C ILE A 362 27.51 21.92 -3.53
N VAL A 363 26.52 22.09 -4.41
CA VAL A 363 25.13 21.71 -4.12
C VAL A 363 25.02 20.20 -3.84
N THR A 364 25.63 19.34 -4.66
CA THR A 364 25.61 17.88 -4.44
C THR A 364 26.27 17.50 -3.11
N VAL A 365 27.44 18.07 -2.79
CA VAL A 365 28.18 17.79 -1.55
C VAL A 365 27.42 18.30 -0.33
N VAL A 366 26.89 19.53 -0.37
CA VAL A 366 26.08 20.09 0.72
C VAL A 366 24.80 19.28 0.92
N ALA A 367 24.14 18.86 -0.15
CA ALA A 367 22.98 17.99 -0.06
C ALA A 367 23.33 16.64 0.58
N LEU A 368 24.45 16.02 0.18
CA LEU A 368 24.91 14.75 0.74
C LEU A 368 25.26 14.88 2.23
N ILE A 369 25.98 15.94 2.63
CA ILE A 369 26.28 16.24 4.04
C ILE A 369 24.98 16.46 4.82
N GLY A 370 24.04 17.25 4.28
CA GLY A 370 22.75 17.49 4.91
C GLY A 370 21.94 16.22 5.11
N LEU A 371 21.88 15.35 4.10
CA LEU A 371 21.23 14.04 4.17
C LEU A 371 21.88 13.13 5.22
N ILE A 372 23.22 13.11 5.29
CA ILE A 372 23.95 12.33 6.31
C ILE A 372 23.63 12.87 7.70
N LEU A 373 23.75 14.19 7.92
CA LEU A 373 23.50 14.80 9.22
C LEU A 373 22.06 14.57 9.71
N ILE A 374 21.07 14.72 8.85
CA ILE A 374 19.66 14.48 9.19
C ILE A 374 19.40 13.00 9.47
N SER A 375 20.15 12.08 8.86
CA SER A 375 20.00 10.64 9.11
C SER A 375 20.55 10.16 10.46
N ILE A 376 21.38 10.98 11.12
CA ILE A 376 21.90 10.69 12.47
C ILE A 376 20.83 11.03 13.50
N GLU A 377 20.35 10.02 14.22
CA GLU A 377 19.26 10.13 15.19
C GLU A 377 19.55 11.15 16.30
N GLY A 378 20.79 11.19 16.80
CA GLY A 378 21.23 12.16 17.80
C GLY A 378 21.30 13.61 17.30
N VAL A 379 21.30 13.85 15.99
CA VAL A 379 21.23 15.19 15.40
C VAL A 379 19.78 15.60 15.20
N ALA A 380 18.94 14.71 14.65
CA ALA A 380 17.52 14.99 14.45
C ALA A 380 16.78 15.32 15.76
N THR A 381 17.06 14.58 16.84
CA THR A 381 16.46 14.83 18.17
C THR A 381 16.88 16.16 18.78
N ARG A 382 18.09 16.65 18.47
CA ARG A 382 18.58 17.97 18.93
C ARG A 382 17.97 19.14 18.16
N ILE A 383 17.50 18.92 16.93
CA ILE A 383 16.86 19.98 16.13
C ILE A 383 15.40 20.16 16.60
N SER A 384 14.61 19.09 16.64
CA SER A 384 13.24 19.10 17.17
C SER A 384 12.70 17.66 17.32
N PRO A 385 11.89 17.37 18.36
CA PRO A 385 11.15 16.10 18.48
C PRO A 385 10.29 15.76 17.25
N ASP A 386 9.68 16.75 16.60
CA ASP A 386 8.83 16.53 15.42
C ASP A 386 9.66 16.06 14.22
N ILE A 387 10.84 16.65 14.02
CA ILE A 387 11.77 16.26 12.95
C ILE A 387 12.32 14.87 13.22
N ALA A 388 12.63 14.53 14.48
CA ALA A 388 13.05 13.18 14.84
C ALA A 388 11.96 12.14 14.52
N THR A 389 10.70 12.45 14.81
CA THR A 389 9.56 11.59 14.48
C THR A 389 9.41 11.39 12.96
N ILE A 390 9.56 12.47 12.18
CA ILE A 390 9.53 12.39 10.70
C ILE A 390 10.72 11.58 10.16
N VAL A 391 11.92 11.78 10.67
CA VAL A 391 13.09 11.00 10.23
C VAL A 391 12.92 9.53 10.60
N HIS A 392 12.37 9.23 11.78
CA HIS A 392 12.08 7.88 12.21
C HIS A 392 11.04 7.22 11.30
N SER A 393 9.93 7.90 10.99
CA SER A 393 8.90 7.38 10.07
C SER A 393 9.48 7.13 8.67
N LEU A 394 10.28 8.06 8.15
CA LEU A 394 10.94 7.93 6.84
C LEU A 394 11.98 6.82 6.80
N ARG A 395 12.53 6.38 7.93
CA ARG A 395 13.44 5.22 8.03
C ARG A 395 12.68 3.91 8.27
N SER A 396 11.57 3.97 8.99
CA SER A 396 10.71 2.83 9.28
C SER A 396 10.14 2.22 7.98
N GLY A 397 9.97 0.90 7.96
CA GLY A 397 9.34 0.17 6.85
C GLY A 397 7.81 0.17 6.92
N GLN A 398 7.20 1.16 7.59
CA GLN A 398 5.74 1.21 7.75
C GLN A 398 5.05 1.33 6.38
N LEU A 399 3.80 0.87 6.32
CA LEU A 399 2.92 1.03 5.16
C LEU A 399 2.18 2.38 5.25
N SER A 400 1.91 3.00 4.11
CA SER A 400 1.07 4.22 4.10
C SER A 400 -0.39 3.91 4.42
N ARG A 401 -1.18 4.95 4.72
CA ARG A 401 -2.62 4.85 4.95
C ARG A 401 -3.36 4.10 3.84
N LEU A 402 -3.07 4.43 2.57
CA LEU A 402 -3.64 3.75 1.40
C LEU A 402 -3.28 2.25 1.39
N ASP A 403 -2.04 1.91 1.71
CA ASP A 403 -1.56 0.53 1.69
C ASP A 403 -2.02 -0.28 2.89
N GLN A 404 -2.13 0.32 4.07
CA GLN A 404 -2.73 -0.31 5.25
C GLN A 404 -4.20 -0.66 4.96
N ALA A 405 -4.96 0.26 4.36
CA ALA A 405 -6.34 -0.01 3.95
C ALA A 405 -6.43 -1.16 2.94
N LYS A 406 -5.51 -1.22 1.96
CA LYS A 406 -5.44 -2.33 0.99
C LYS A 406 -4.95 -3.64 1.61
N LEU A 407 -4.02 -3.60 2.56
CA LEU A 407 -3.51 -4.77 3.27
C LEU A 407 -4.63 -5.41 4.08
N GLU A 408 -5.32 -4.61 4.90
CA GLU A 408 -6.44 -5.07 5.71
C GLU A 408 -7.55 -5.64 4.81
N LYS A 409 -7.92 -4.93 3.74
CA LYS A 409 -8.92 -5.43 2.79
C LYS A 409 -8.52 -6.76 2.14
N GLY A 410 -7.30 -6.84 1.59
CA GLY A 410 -6.80 -8.07 0.96
C GLY A 410 -6.65 -9.25 1.93
N TYR A 411 -6.30 -8.97 3.19
CA TYR A 411 -6.22 -9.96 4.26
C TYR A 411 -7.60 -10.58 4.57
N TYR A 412 -8.66 -9.77 4.62
CA TYR A 412 -10.01 -10.26 4.96
C TYR A 412 -10.78 -10.83 3.76
N GLU A 413 -10.51 -10.37 2.53
CA GLU A 413 -11.30 -10.77 1.36
C GLU A 413 -10.81 -12.05 0.65
N ASN A 414 -9.73 -12.70 1.10
CA ASN A 414 -9.16 -13.89 0.41
C ASN A 414 -8.95 -13.65 -1.10
N LEU A 415 -8.75 -12.39 -1.48
CA LEU A 415 -8.55 -11.98 -2.86
C LEU A 415 -7.05 -11.91 -3.14
N LEU A 416 -6.60 -12.88 -3.93
CA LEU A 416 -5.27 -12.98 -4.56
C LEU A 416 -4.92 -11.78 -5.47
N SER A 417 -5.67 -10.69 -5.42
CA SER A 417 -5.59 -9.54 -6.32
C SER A 417 -5.31 -8.24 -5.56
N VAL A 418 -4.17 -8.16 -4.87
CA VAL A 418 -3.57 -6.84 -4.57
C VAL A 418 -3.01 -6.30 -5.90
N ASP A 419 -3.91 -5.80 -6.73
CA ASP A 419 -3.66 -5.80 -8.17
C ASP A 419 -3.04 -4.53 -8.74
N ARG A 420 -2.68 -3.51 -7.94
CA ARG A 420 -2.06 -2.30 -8.50
C ARG A 420 -1.01 -1.64 -7.61
N PHE A 421 0.17 -1.48 -8.22
CA PHE A 421 1.09 -0.36 -7.99
C PHE A 421 1.62 -0.13 -6.57
N ASN A 422 1.81 -1.16 -5.75
CA ASN A 422 2.65 -0.98 -4.57
C ASN A 422 3.66 -2.09 -4.32
N SER A 423 4.95 -1.74 -4.47
CA SER A 423 6.01 -2.71 -4.27
C SER A 423 6.45 -2.86 -2.81
N GLN A 424 6.04 -1.97 -1.89
CA GLN A 424 6.24 -2.20 -0.45
C GLN A 424 5.30 -3.30 0.06
N LEU A 425 4.02 -3.24 -0.31
CA LEU A 425 3.09 -4.34 -0.07
C LEU A 425 3.59 -5.64 -0.72
N TRP A 426 4.03 -5.58 -1.98
CA TRP A 426 4.57 -6.73 -2.69
C TRP A 426 5.84 -7.29 -2.04
N GLU A 427 6.75 -6.46 -1.50
CA GLU A 427 7.95 -6.90 -0.77
C GLU A 427 7.56 -7.73 0.47
N VAL A 428 6.52 -7.29 1.21
CA VAL A 428 5.96 -8.04 2.35
C VAL A 428 5.34 -9.35 1.88
N TYR A 429 4.51 -9.32 0.82
CA TYR A 429 3.86 -10.52 0.27
C TYR A 429 4.84 -11.52 -0.35
N THR A 430 5.97 -11.08 -0.91
CA THR A 430 6.96 -11.97 -1.54
C THR A 430 7.79 -12.72 -0.51
N LYS A 431 7.89 -12.19 0.72
CA LYS A 431 8.49 -12.89 1.87
C LYS A 431 7.54 -13.92 2.49
N LYS A 432 6.23 -13.80 2.27
CA LYS A 432 5.24 -14.78 2.74
C LYS A 432 5.45 -16.11 2.00
N PRO A 433 5.79 -17.20 2.71
CA PRO A 433 5.98 -18.50 2.06
C PRO A 433 4.64 -19.02 1.54
N ALA A 434 4.66 -19.78 0.43
CA ALA A 434 3.46 -20.31 -0.20
C ALA A 434 2.64 -21.23 0.73
N ASN A 435 3.29 -21.85 1.71
CA ASN A 435 2.71 -22.66 2.77
C ASN A 435 2.59 -21.90 4.10
N TRP A 436 2.38 -20.57 4.08
CA TRP A 436 2.24 -19.81 5.32
C TRP A 436 1.07 -20.32 6.14
N LEU A 437 1.41 -20.91 7.30
CA LEU A 437 0.52 -21.66 8.19
C LEU A 437 -0.10 -22.95 7.58
N ASP A 438 0.20 -23.30 6.31
CA ASP A 438 -0.51 -24.36 5.55
C ASP A 438 -2.05 -24.24 5.68
N VAL A 439 -2.55 -23.01 5.54
CA VAL A 439 -3.99 -22.70 5.60
C VAL A 439 -4.46 -22.16 4.24
N ASP A 440 -4.08 -22.81 3.15
CA ASP A 440 -4.98 -22.85 2.00
C ASP A 440 -6.07 -23.88 2.35
N ASN A 441 -7.04 -23.48 3.17
CA ASN A 441 -8.16 -24.33 3.65
C ASN A 441 -7.84 -25.39 4.73
N ALA A 442 -7.17 -25.06 5.84
CA ALA A 442 -7.63 -25.71 7.08
C ALA A 442 -9.03 -25.13 7.34
N ASN A 443 -10.07 -25.92 7.03
CA ASN A 443 -11.50 -25.60 7.17
C ASN A 443 -11.86 -25.31 8.64
N LEU A 444 -11.24 -24.32 9.29
CA LEU A 444 -11.58 -23.89 10.64
C LEU A 444 -12.95 -23.25 10.67
N LYS A 445 -13.39 -22.68 9.54
CA LYS A 445 -14.67 -22.00 9.39
C LYS A 445 -15.57 -22.74 8.39
N ARG A 446 -16.87 -22.72 8.64
CA ARG A 446 -17.92 -23.02 7.66
C ARG A 446 -18.73 -21.77 7.36
N PHE A 447 -19.32 -21.72 6.17
CA PHE A 447 -20.30 -20.69 5.84
C PHE A 447 -21.56 -20.90 6.67
N ASP A 448 -22.00 -19.84 7.33
CA ASP A 448 -23.29 -19.74 7.98
C ASP A 448 -24.14 -18.75 7.16
N GLY A 449 -25.35 -19.15 6.80
CA GLY A 449 -26.24 -18.33 5.96
C GLY A 449 -26.77 -17.07 6.67
N GLY A 450 -26.47 -16.91 7.95
CA GLY A 450 -26.85 -15.76 8.76
C GLY A 450 -25.94 -14.55 8.60
N PHE A 451 -26.26 -13.51 9.36
CA PHE A 451 -25.56 -12.23 9.32
C PHE A 451 -24.09 -12.30 9.73
N ALA A 452 -23.63 -13.37 10.38
CA ALA A 452 -22.21 -13.56 10.68
C ALA A 452 -21.38 -14.09 9.49
N GLN A 453 -22.03 -14.62 8.44
CA GLN A 453 -21.46 -15.28 7.26
C GLN A 453 -20.63 -16.54 7.51
N THR A 454 -19.88 -16.59 8.60
CA THR A 454 -19.01 -17.72 8.92
C THR A 454 -19.00 -17.98 10.42
N GLU A 455 -18.81 -19.23 10.79
CA GLU A 455 -18.55 -19.66 12.16
C GLU A 455 -17.48 -20.74 12.18
N LEU A 456 -16.89 -20.98 13.36
CA LEU A 456 -15.93 -22.07 13.52
C LEU A 456 -16.62 -23.44 13.40
N ILE A 457 -15.97 -24.40 12.73
CA ILE A 457 -16.50 -25.76 12.59
C ILE A 457 -16.44 -26.46 13.96
N PRO A 458 -17.58 -26.86 14.55
CA PRO A 458 -17.56 -27.52 15.86
C PRO A 458 -16.85 -28.88 15.83
N SER A 459 -16.25 -29.27 16.96
CA SER A 459 -15.52 -30.54 17.13
C SER A 459 -14.43 -30.76 16.09
N PHE A 460 -13.64 -29.70 15.83
CA PHE A 460 -12.59 -29.70 14.83
C PHE A 460 -11.22 -29.52 15.48
N VAL A 461 -10.22 -30.24 14.99
CA VAL A 461 -8.82 -30.08 15.44
C VAL A 461 -7.95 -29.87 14.21
N SER A 462 -7.14 -28.81 14.25
CA SER A 462 -6.11 -28.54 13.24
C SER A 462 -4.74 -28.60 13.87
N ARG A 463 -3.79 -29.27 13.23
CA ARG A 463 -2.39 -29.25 13.64
C ARG A 463 -1.63 -28.22 12.83
N THR A 464 -1.04 -27.24 13.52
CA THR A 464 -0.22 -26.21 12.87
C THR A 464 1.23 -26.31 13.33
N LYS A 465 2.14 -25.61 12.64
CA LYS A 465 3.54 -25.46 13.10
C LYS A 465 3.68 -24.71 14.42
N TYR A 466 2.61 -24.07 14.90
CA TYR A 466 2.59 -23.31 16.16
C TYR A 466 1.81 -24.04 17.27
N GLY A 467 1.39 -25.29 17.04
CA GLY A 467 0.62 -26.09 17.98
C GLY A 467 -0.74 -26.51 17.44
N ASP A 468 -1.46 -27.25 18.26
CA ASP A 468 -2.80 -27.74 17.95
C ASP A 468 -3.83 -26.61 18.19
N ILE A 469 -4.83 -26.54 17.32
CA ILE A 469 -5.97 -25.63 17.40
C ILE A 469 -7.21 -26.51 17.56
N THR A 470 -7.76 -26.56 18.77
CA THR A 470 -8.98 -27.29 19.08
C THR A 470 -10.20 -26.37 19.10
N ILE A 471 -11.26 -26.79 18.41
CA ILE A 471 -12.59 -26.15 18.43
C ILE A 471 -13.57 -27.14 19.07
N ASN A 472 -14.19 -26.76 20.19
CA ASN A 472 -15.08 -27.64 20.95
C ASN A 472 -16.44 -27.89 20.25
N ARG A 473 -17.33 -28.66 20.90
CA ARG A 473 -18.65 -29.04 20.37
C ARG A 473 -19.57 -27.85 20.08
N TRP A 474 -19.28 -26.69 20.65
CA TRP A 474 -20.05 -25.47 20.52
C TRP A 474 -19.49 -24.52 19.46
N GLY A 475 -18.35 -24.85 18.85
CA GLY A 475 -17.66 -23.96 17.91
C GLY A 475 -16.86 -22.86 18.60
N MET A 476 -16.37 -23.08 19.83
CA MET A 476 -15.46 -22.18 20.55
C MET A 476 -14.02 -22.68 20.43
N ARG A 477 -13.05 -21.75 20.36
CA ARG A 477 -11.61 -22.05 20.27
C ARG A 477 -11.05 -22.38 21.66
N ASP A 478 -11.53 -23.48 22.24
CA ASP A 478 -11.33 -23.74 23.67
C ASP A 478 -11.56 -25.23 24.01
N ARG A 479 -11.38 -25.58 25.29
CA ARG A 479 -11.88 -26.82 25.90
C ARG A 479 -13.40 -26.85 25.90
N ASP A 480 -13.95 -28.01 26.21
CA ASP A 480 -15.39 -28.24 26.18
C ASP A 480 -16.05 -27.85 27.51
N TYR A 481 -17.21 -27.17 27.44
CA TYR A 481 -17.92 -26.62 28.61
C TYR A 481 -19.36 -27.13 28.68
N ALA A 482 -19.87 -27.25 29.92
CA ALA A 482 -21.29 -27.44 30.16
C ALA A 482 -22.06 -26.14 29.88
N LEU A 483 -23.25 -26.25 29.28
CA LEU A 483 -24.07 -25.09 28.96
C LEU A 483 -24.45 -24.30 30.22
N GLU A 484 -24.93 -24.99 31.25
CA GLU A 484 -25.17 -24.40 32.57
C GLU A 484 -23.88 -24.43 33.42
N PRO A 485 -23.49 -23.32 34.06
CA PRO A 485 -22.36 -23.28 34.97
C PRO A 485 -22.66 -24.05 36.26
N ALA A 486 -21.63 -24.69 36.85
CA ALA A 486 -21.74 -25.26 38.20
C ALA A 486 -21.77 -24.14 39.26
N ALA A 487 -22.29 -24.46 40.46
CA ALA A 487 -22.24 -23.53 41.59
C ALA A 487 -20.80 -23.13 41.93
N GLY A 488 -20.57 -21.86 42.26
CA GLY A 488 -19.23 -21.34 42.56
C GLY A 488 -18.36 -21.05 41.34
N VAL A 489 -18.85 -21.27 40.11
CA VAL A 489 -18.13 -20.96 38.87
C VAL A 489 -18.36 -19.50 38.48
N PHE A 490 -17.28 -18.76 38.26
CA PHE A 490 -17.30 -17.49 37.55
C PHE A 490 -16.99 -17.71 36.08
N ARG A 491 -17.96 -17.40 35.22
CA ARG A 491 -17.85 -17.59 33.77
C ARG A 491 -17.74 -16.26 33.03
N ALA A 492 -16.67 -16.08 32.27
CA ALA A 492 -16.49 -14.96 31.35
C ALA A 492 -16.56 -15.44 29.90
N ALA A 493 -17.33 -14.77 29.05
CA ALA A 493 -17.28 -14.99 27.60
C ALA A 493 -16.37 -13.95 26.94
N VAL A 494 -15.36 -14.40 26.18
CA VAL A 494 -14.40 -13.52 25.51
C VAL A 494 -14.74 -13.43 24.02
N LEU A 495 -15.17 -12.25 23.58
CA LEU A 495 -15.56 -11.96 22.21
C LEU A 495 -14.43 -11.25 21.47
N GLY A 496 -14.20 -11.62 20.21
CA GLY A 496 -13.29 -10.88 19.35
C GLY A 496 -12.97 -11.58 18.04
N ALA A 497 -11.93 -11.08 17.38
CA ALA A 497 -11.46 -11.59 16.10
C ALA A 497 -10.33 -12.62 16.29
N SER A 498 -9.38 -12.63 15.35
CA SER A 498 -8.24 -13.55 15.31
C SER A 498 -7.27 -13.42 16.49
N SER A 499 -7.10 -12.23 17.08
CA SER A 499 -6.27 -12.06 18.29
C SER A 499 -6.87 -12.78 19.50
N VAL A 500 -8.19 -12.84 19.60
CA VAL A 500 -8.89 -13.60 20.67
C VAL A 500 -8.87 -15.09 20.36
N MET A 501 -9.13 -15.47 19.11
CA MET A 501 -9.00 -16.86 18.66
C MET A 501 -7.59 -17.44 18.89
N GLY A 502 -6.57 -16.61 19.04
CA GLY A 502 -5.20 -17.08 19.23
C GLY A 502 -4.55 -17.51 17.92
N TRP A 503 -4.73 -16.70 16.87
CA TRP A 503 -4.12 -16.96 15.58
C TRP A 503 -2.59 -17.00 15.69
N GLY A 504 -2.01 -18.19 15.48
CA GLY A 504 -0.57 -18.40 15.55
C GLY A 504 -0.05 -18.94 16.88
N VAL A 505 -0.93 -19.40 17.78
CA VAL A 505 -0.56 -20.09 19.04
C VAL A 505 -1.37 -21.38 19.24
N GLY A 506 -0.82 -22.32 20.03
CA GLY A 506 -1.45 -23.60 20.32
C GLY A 506 -2.50 -23.54 21.45
N ASP A 507 -3.17 -24.68 21.69
CA ASP A 507 -4.04 -24.88 22.85
C ASP A 507 -3.32 -24.53 24.17
N GLY A 508 -4.00 -23.77 25.04
CA GLY A 508 -3.46 -23.32 26.32
C GLY A 508 -2.48 -22.14 26.25
N GLU A 509 -2.10 -21.69 25.05
CA GLU A 509 -1.19 -20.55 24.87
C GLU A 509 -1.91 -19.23 24.56
N THR A 510 -3.24 -19.27 24.38
CA THR A 510 -4.08 -18.10 24.18
C THR A 510 -4.15 -17.27 25.47
N PHE A 511 -4.34 -15.95 25.35
CA PHE A 511 -4.13 -15.07 26.52
C PHE A 511 -5.20 -15.29 27.59
N GLU A 512 -6.43 -15.61 27.18
CA GLU A 512 -7.54 -15.91 28.07
C GLU A 512 -7.37 -17.24 28.79
N ALA A 513 -6.82 -18.27 28.12
CA ALA A 513 -6.49 -19.54 28.75
C ALA A 513 -5.40 -19.37 29.81
N LEU A 514 -4.38 -18.57 29.52
CA LEU A 514 -3.31 -18.24 30.48
C LEU A 514 -3.83 -17.45 31.70
N VAL A 515 -4.77 -16.53 31.49
CA VAL A 515 -5.43 -15.80 32.59
C VAL A 515 -6.29 -16.75 33.42
N GLU A 516 -7.05 -17.62 32.77
CA GLU A 516 -7.90 -18.62 33.43
C GLU A 516 -7.08 -19.58 34.29
N GLU A 517 -6.00 -20.13 33.74
CA GLU A 517 -5.08 -21.03 34.45
C GLU A 517 -4.55 -20.35 35.71
N ARG A 518 -4.09 -19.11 35.58
CA ARG A 518 -3.53 -18.35 36.70
C ARG A 518 -4.56 -18.00 37.76
N LEU A 519 -5.77 -17.58 37.38
CA LEU A 519 -6.86 -17.30 38.33
C LEU A 519 -7.26 -18.56 39.10
N ASN A 520 -7.30 -19.71 38.44
CA ASN A 520 -7.61 -21.00 39.07
C ASN A 520 -6.50 -21.52 39.99
N ALA A 521 -5.23 -21.21 39.68
CA ALA A 521 -4.10 -21.56 40.50
C ALA A 521 -3.99 -20.68 41.76
N GLU A 522 -4.17 -19.37 41.62
CA GLU A 522 -4.00 -18.41 42.72
C GLU A 522 -5.26 -18.19 43.56
N ARG A 523 -6.45 -18.41 42.99
CA ARG A 523 -7.77 -18.22 43.62
C ARG A 523 -7.89 -16.93 44.43
N PRO A 524 -7.73 -15.76 43.78
CA PRO A 524 -7.63 -14.49 44.48
C PRO A 524 -8.96 -14.00 45.09
N ILE A 525 -10.11 -14.57 44.69
CA ILE A 525 -11.44 -14.22 45.19
C ILE A 525 -12.01 -15.39 45.98
N VAL A 526 -12.37 -15.17 47.24
CA VAL A 526 -12.79 -16.23 48.18
C VAL A 526 -14.09 -16.91 47.77
N ASP A 527 -15.03 -16.17 47.19
CA ASP A 527 -16.37 -16.64 46.85
C ASP A 527 -16.47 -17.32 45.46
N ILE A 528 -15.33 -17.51 44.78
CA ILE A 528 -15.26 -18.14 43.45
C ILE A 528 -14.37 -19.38 43.53
N ASP A 529 -14.97 -20.54 43.29
CA ASP A 529 -14.29 -21.84 43.34
C ASP A 529 -13.52 -22.15 42.06
N HIS A 530 -14.06 -21.71 40.91
CA HIS A 530 -13.51 -21.97 39.59
C HIS A 530 -13.80 -20.83 38.61
N TYR A 531 -12.85 -20.58 37.72
CA TYR A 531 -12.97 -19.60 36.64
C TYR A 531 -13.01 -20.30 35.29
N GLU A 532 -13.93 -19.87 34.43
CA GLU A 532 -14.07 -20.32 33.06
C GLU A 532 -14.06 -19.12 32.10
N PHE A 533 -13.14 -19.07 31.15
CA PHE A 533 -13.01 -18.01 30.15
C PHE A 533 -13.27 -18.59 28.76
N LEU A 534 -14.52 -18.50 28.30
CA LEU A 534 -14.98 -19.13 27.08
C LEU A 534 -14.56 -18.30 25.86
N ASN A 535 -13.69 -18.87 25.01
CA ASN A 535 -13.19 -18.19 23.82
C ASN A 535 -14.17 -18.26 22.63
N PHE A 536 -14.92 -17.18 22.40
CA PHE A 536 -15.81 -16.97 21.25
C PHE A 536 -15.13 -16.20 20.10
N GLY A 537 -13.79 -16.15 20.07
CA GLY A 537 -13.03 -15.47 19.04
C GLY A 537 -13.17 -16.14 17.67
N VAL A 538 -13.60 -15.38 16.66
CA VAL A 538 -13.72 -15.89 15.28
C VAL A 538 -12.89 -15.03 14.32
N PRO A 539 -11.94 -15.60 13.55
CA PRO A 539 -11.07 -14.83 12.67
C PRO A 539 -11.86 -14.09 11.59
N GLY A 540 -11.69 -12.76 11.57
CA GLY A 540 -12.35 -11.85 10.65
C GLY A 540 -13.57 -11.13 11.22
N TYR A 541 -14.06 -11.51 12.42
CA TYR A 541 -15.23 -10.85 13.00
C TYR A 541 -15.00 -9.36 13.23
N GLN A 542 -15.95 -8.58 12.74
CA GLN A 542 -16.06 -7.12 12.88
C GLN A 542 -17.13 -6.78 13.93
N PRO A 543 -17.28 -5.52 14.38
CA PRO A 543 -18.16 -5.19 15.50
C PRO A 543 -19.61 -5.66 15.34
N LEU A 544 -20.16 -5.56 14.13
CA LEU A 544 -21.51 -6.02 13.82
C LEU A 544 -21.66 -7.55 13.91
N GLN A 545 -20.62 -8.31 13.58
CA GLN A 545 -20.60 -9.78 13.72
C GLN A 545 -20.39 -10.21 15.17
N GLN A 546 -19.62 -9.44 15.96
CA GLN A 546 -19.45 -9.71 17.39
C GLN A 546 -20.78 -9.63 18.16
N LEU A 547 -21.77 -8.88 17.68
CA LEU A 547 -23.11 -8.89 18.26
C LEU A 547 -23.80 -10.26 18.08
N VAL A 548 -23.57 -10.96 16.97
CA VAL A 548 -24.05 -12.34 16.76
C VAL A 548 -23.31 -13.31 17.69
N ALA A 549 -21.99 -13.14 17.86
CA ALA A 549 -21.21 -13.92 18.81
C ALA A 549 -21.69 -13.72 20.26
N PHE A 550 -22.05 -12.48 20.62
CA PHE A 550 -22.62 -12.14 21.91
C PHE A 550 -23.96 -12.86 22.16
N GLU A 551 -24.86 -12.90 21.18
CA GLU A 551 -26.14 -13.61 21.31
C GLU A 551 -25.95 -15.12 21.58
N LYS A 552 -24.94 -15.73 20.94
CA LYS A 552 -24.54 -17.12 21.22
C LYS A 552 -23.91 -17.26 22.61
N ALA A 553 -23.05 -16.33 23.01
CA ALA A 553 -22.36 -16.36 24.29
C ALA A 553 -23.33 -16.24 25.49
N MET A 554 -24.39 -15.44 25.37
CA MET A 554 -25.38 -15.28 26.43
C MET A 554 -26.15 -16.57 26.79
N GLN A 555 -26.17 -17.56 25.88
CA GLN A 555 -26.76 -18.88 26.16
C GLN A 555 -25.98 -19.66 27.25
N PHE A 556 -24.72 -19.30 27.50
CA PHE A 556 -23.86 -19.94 28.51
C PHE A 556 -23.96 -19.27 29.89
N ARG A 557 -24.88 -18.32 30.05
CA ARG A 557 -25.13 -17.55 31.28
C ARG A 557 -23.85 -17.00 31.93
N PRO A 558 -23.03 -16.25 31.17
CA PRO A 558 -21.79 -15.71 31.71
C PRO A 558 -22.06 -14.67 32.80
N ASN A 559 -21.17 -14.61 33.79
CA ASN A 559 -21.12 -13.51 34.77
C ASN A 559 -20.50 -12.24 34.17
N ALA A 560 -19.61 -12.40 33.20
CA ALA A 560 -19.01 -11.30 32.46
C ALA A 560 -18.89 -11.58 30.96
N VAL A 561 -19.01 -10.54 30.14
CA VAL A 561 -18.65 -10.57 28.72
C VAL A 561 -17.50 -9.61 28.50
N ILE A 562 -16.39 -10.12 28.00
CA ILE A 562 -15.19 -9.36 27.64
C ILE A 562 -15.22 -9.16 26.13
N TYR A 563 -15.62 -7.98 25.67
CA TYR A 563 -15.53 -7.57 24.27
C TYR A 563 -14.12 -7.05 23.98
N VAL A 564 -13.39 -7.68 23.07
CA VAL A 564 -12.02 -7.27 22.70
C VAL A 564 -12.05 -6.38 21.46
N ALA A 565 -11.67 -5.12 21.63
CA ALA A 565 -11.55 -4.13 20.56
C ALA A 565 -10.07 -3.96 20.14
N THR A 566 -9.78 -4.10 18.84
CA THR A 566 -8.40 -4.06 18.30
C THR A 566 -8.13 -2.83 17.42
N GLY A 567 -8.91 -1.76 17.59
CA GLY A 567 -8.83 -0.54 16.80
C GLY A 567 -9.68 -0.55 15.52
N ARG A 568 -9.89 0.64 14.95
CA ARG A 568 -10.73 0.92 13.76
C ARG A 568 -12.17 0.41 13.85
N GLU A 569 -12.74 0.31 15.05
CA GLU A 569 -14.07 -0.28 15.25
C GLU A 569 -15.17 0.45 14.46
N LEU A 570 -15.11 1.79 14.38
CA LEU A 570 -16.07 2.58 13.61
C LEU A 570 -15.98 2.28 12.10
N SER A 571 -14.75 2.31 11.56
CA SER A 571 -14.50 2.00 10.16
C SER A 571 -14.88 0.56 9.81
N ARG A 572 -14.57 -0.41 10.67
CA ARG A 572 -14.91 -1.83 10.48
C ARG A 572 -16.42 -2.07 10.54
N ALA A 573 -17.14 -1.42 11.46
CA ALA A 573 -18.60 -1.50 11.48
C ALA A 573 -19.23 -1.04 10.16
N ALA A 574 -18.77 0.08 9.60
CA ALA A 574 -19.26 0.58 8.32
C ALA A 574 -18.88 -0.34 7.14
N ALA A 575 -17.63 -0.84 7.11
CA ALA A 575 -17.16 -1.76 6.08
C ALA A 575 -17.98 -3.06 6.05
N TYR A 576 -18.26 -3.65 7.22
CA TYR A 576 -19.08 -4.86 7.28
C TYR A 576 -20.52 -4.62 6.81
N LEU A 577 -21.12 -3.49 7.16
CA LEU A 577 -22.47 -3.18 6.70
C LEU A 577 -22.51 -2.94 5.19
N THR A 578 -21.49 -2.30 4.62
CA THR A 578 -21.32 -2.20 3.15
C THR A 578 -21.27 -3.59 2.51
N GLU A 579 -20.47 -4.49 3.07
CA GLU A 579 -20.35 -5.86 2.58
C GLU A 579 -21.69 -6.60 2.64
N ALA A 580 -22.40 -6.52 3.77
CA ALA A 580 -23.69 -7.16 3.96
C ALA A 580 -24.73 -6.71 2.93
N VAL A 581 -24.82 -5.40 2.66
CA VAL A 581 -25.75 -4.88 1.64
C VAL A 581 -25.37 -5.35 0.24
N ARG A 582 -24.09 -5.26 -0.14
CA ARG A 582 -23.63 -5.67 -1.49
C ARG A 582 -23.80 -7.15 -1.75
N LYS A 583 -23.56 -8.00 -0.74
CA LYS A 583 -23.78 -9.44 -0.79
C LYS A 583 -25.24 -9.85 -0.60
N ARG A 584 -26.15 -8.89 -0.39
CA ARG A 584 -27.60 -9.13 -0.14
C ARG A 584 -27.84 -10.04 1.06
N ILE A 585 -27.03 -9.88 2.10
CA ILE A 585 -27.16 -10.61 3.36
C ILE A 585 -28.34 -10.04 4.12
N ASP A 586 -29.15 -10.91 4.72
CA ASP A 586 -30.23 -10.46 5.60
C ASP A 586 -29.66 -9.78 6.85
N ILE A 587 -30.09 -8.55 7.10
CA ILE A 587 -29.63 -7.73 8.22
C ILE A 587 -30.69 -7.88 9.33
N PRO A 588 -30.42 -8.63 10.42
CA PRO A 588 -31.46 -9.00 11.38
C PRO A 588 -31.86 -7.83 12.29
N TYR A 589 -31.00 -6.82 12.41
CA TYR A 589 -31.16 -5.67 13.29
C TYR A 589 -31.87 -4.51 12.59
N GLU A 590 -32.98 -4.04 13.16
CA GLU A 590 -33.83 -2.99 12.57
C GLU A 590 -33.09 -1.65 12.46
N GLU A 591 -32.32 -1.28 13.48
CA GLU A 591 -31.53 -0.05 13.51
C GLU A 591 -30.52 0.00 12.36
N LEU A 592 -29.88 -1.12 12.05
CA LEU A 592 -28.96 -1.21 10.92
C LEU A 592 -29.71 -1.10 9.58
N ARG A 593 -30.90 -1.71 9.45
CA ARG A 593 -31.75 -1.56 8.26
C ARG A 593 -32.16 -0.10 8.04
N GLN A 594 -32.49 0.62 9.11
CA GLN A 594 -32.79 2.05 9.05
C GLN A 594 -31.59 2.91 8.65
N ILE A 595 -30.39 2.57 9.12
CA ILE A 595 -29.15 3.23 8.66
C ILE A 595 -28.94 2.99 7.15
N VAL A 596 -29.10 1.75 6.68
CA VAL A 596 -29.00 1.43 5.24
C VAL A 596 -30.02 2.24 4.44
N GLN A 597 -31.27 2.31 4.90
CA GLN A 597 -32.32 3.09 4.23
C GLN A 597 -31.99 4.60 4.20
N ARG A 598 -31.58 5.20 5.31
CA ARG A 598 -31.24 6.64 5.39
C ARG A 598 -29.99 6.99 4.59
N SER A 599 -29.01 6.10 4.54
CA SER A 599 -27.79 6.28 3.74
C SER A 599 -28.03 6.14 2.23
N GLY A 600 -29.15 5.52 1.84
CA GLY A 600 -29.49 5.26 0.44
C GLY A 600 -28.53 4.30 -0.26
N VAL A 601 -27.82 3.45 0.49
CA VAL A 601 -26.92 2.44 -0.08
C VAL A 601 -27.73 1.30 -0.71
N THR A 602 -27.33 0.87 -1.90
CA THR A 602 -27.95 -0.27 -2.59
C THR A 602 -26.92 -1.35 -2.93
N PRO A 603 -27.33 -2.60 -3.16
CA PRO A 603 -26.42 -3.70 -3.47
C PRO A 603 -25.59 -3.49 -4.75
N GLU A 604 -26.10 -2.69 -5.69
CA GLU A 604 -25.48 -2.41 -6.99
C GLU A 604 -24.40 -1.32 -6.91
N MET A 605 -24.27 -0.62 -5.79
CA MET A 605 -23.24 0.42 -5.63
C MET A 605 -21.84 -0.17 -5.56
N GLU A 606 -20.89 0.57 -6.13
CA GLU A 606 -19.47 0.32 -5.90
C GLU A 606 -19.13 0.45 -4.42
N GLU A 607 -18.18 -0.36 -3.96
CA GLU A 607 -17.86 -0.48 -2.55
C GLU A 607 -17.41 0.83 -1.92
N ALA A 608 -16.54 1.58 -2.62
CA ALA A 608 -16.02 2.84 -2.10
C ALA A 608 -17.14 3.88 -1.92
N GLU A 609 -18.11 3.92 -2.84
CA GLU A 609 -19.27 4.81 -2.75
C GLU A 609 -20.22 4.37 -1.63
N ALA A 610 -20.51 3.07 -1.53
CA ALA A 610 -21.35 2.52 -0.46
C ALA A 610 -20.74 2.79 0.93
N LEU A 611 -19.44 2.56 1.08
CA LEU A 611 -18.71 2.84 2.33
C LEU A 611 -18.71 4.34 2.65
N LYS A 612 -18.50 5.20 1.64
CA LYS A 612 -18.54 6.66 1.80
C LYS A 612 -19.91 7.13 2.31
N ARG A 613 -21.00 6.57 1.81
CA ARG A 613 -22.37 6.89 2.28
C ARG A 613 -22.67 6.39 3.68
N LEU A 614 -22.06 5.28 4.11
CA LEU A 614 -22.21 4.75 5.48
C LEU A 614 -21.28 5.41 6.49
N THR A 615 -20.18 6.02 6.04
CA THR A 615 -19.17 6.65 6.91
C THR A 615 -19.76 7.68 7.89
N PRO A 616 -20.71 8.56 7.50
CA PRO A 616 -21.36 9.47 8.45
C PRO A 616 -22.09 8.76 9.61
N TYR A 617 -22.55 7.52 9.40
CA TYR A 617 -23.32 6.74 10.37
C TYR A 617 -22.47 5.81 11.24
N ARG A 618 -21.15 5.78 11.05
CA ARG A 618 -20.25 4.85 11.78
C ARG A 618 -20.37 4.94 13.31
N LYS A 619 -20.53 6.15 13.86
CA LYS A 619 -20.73 6.37 15.30
C LYS A 619 -22.08 5.82 15.77
N GLU A 620 -23.12 5.98 14.95
CA GLU A 620 -24.45 5.45 15.26
C GLU A 620 -24.44 3.91 15.25
N MET A 621 -23.78 3.29 14.27
CA MET A 621 -23.61 1.83 14.22
C MET A 621 -22.88 1.29 15.46
N LEU A 622 -21.78 1.92 15.87
CA LEU A 622 -21.02 1.45 17.02
C LEU A 622 -21.76 1.67 18.35
N ASN A 623 -22.46 2.80 18.49
CA ASN A 623 -23.37 3.03 19.62
C ASN A 623 -24.45 1.96 19.69
N PHE A 624 -25.01 1.54 18.55
CA PHE A 624 -25.99 0.45 18.51
C PHE A 624 -25.39 -0.88 18.97
N VAL A 625 -24.19 -1.25 18.51
CA VAL A 625 -23.52 -2.49 18.91
C VAL A 625 -23.25 -2.50 20.41
N TYR A 626 -22.55 -1.49 20.91
CA TYR A 626 -22.18 -1.43 22.33
C TYR A 626 -23.40 -1.23 23.22
N GLY A 627 -24.35 -0.38 22.82
CA GLY A 627 -25.62 -0.22 23.53
C GLY A 627 -26.39 -1.54 23.65
N SER A 628 -26.53 -2.28 22.55
CA SER A 628 -27.22 -3.58 22.53
C SER A 628 -26.56 -4.61 23.44
N ILE A 629 -25.22 -4.69 23.42
CA ILE A 629 -24.47 -5.62 24.28
C ILE A 629 -24.65 -5.23 25.75
N ALA A 630 -24.42 -3.96 26.10
CA ALA A 630 -24.47 -3.49 27.48
C ALA A 630 -25.88 -3.59 28.09
N GLU A 631 -26.92 -3.26 27.33
CA GLU A 631 -28.31 -3.37 27.77
C GLU A 631 -28.71 -4.82 28.04
N ARG A 632 -28.45 -5.72 27.07
CA ARG A 632 -28.82 -7.14 27.18
C ARG A 632 -27.98 -7.86 28.25
N ALA A 633 -26.70 -7.52 28.39
CA ALA A 633 -25.85 -8.05 29.45
C ALA A 633 -26.39 -7.62 30.82
N ARG A 634 -26.71 -6.33 31.00
CA ARG A 634 -27.29 -5.81 32.25
C ARG A 634 -28.62 -6.46 32.59
N ALA A 635 -29.50 -6.66 31.60
CA ALA A 635 -30.77 -7.34 31.78
C ALA A 635 -30.59 -8.80 32.25
N GLY A 636 -29.51 -9.47 31.83
CA GLY A 636 -29.13 -10.81 32.28
C GLY A 636 -28.30 -10.86 33.56
N GLY A 637 -28.01 -9.73 34.21
CA GLY A 637 -27.11 -9.67 35.38
C GLY A 637 -25.63 -9.90 35.05
N THR A 638 -25.27 -9.83 33.77
CA THR A 638 -23.91 -10.01 33.25
C THR A 638 -23.18 -8.67 33.16
N ILE A 639 -21.92 -8.63 33.62
CA ILE A 639 -21.06 -7.45 33.51
C ILE A 639 -20.51 -7.34 32.08
N SER A 640 -20.59 -6.16 31.48
CA SER A 640 -19.98 -5.90 30.17
C SER A 640 -18.62 -5.21 30.36
N ILE A 641 -17.56 -5.84 29.86
CA ILE A 641 -16.18 -5.36 29.93
C ILE A 641 -15.69 -5.12 28.50
N LEU A 642 -15.14 -3.93 28.23
CA LEU A 642 -14.44 -3.68 26.98
C LEU A 642 -12.95 -3.72 27.25
N LEU A 643 -12.28 -4.69 26.63
CA LEU A 643 -10.83 -4.80 26.61
C LEU A 643 -10.31 -4.15 25.32
N PHE A 644 -9.63 -3.01 25.45
CA PHE A 644 -8.88 -2.46 24.32
C PHE A 644 -7.52 -3.14 24.23
N LEU A 645 -7.30 -3.86 23.13
CA LEU A 645 -6.06 -4.57 22.83
C LEU A 645 -5.36 -3.90 21.64
N PRO A 646 -4.22 -3.21 21.85
CA PRO A 646 -3.48 -2.62 20.73
C PRO A 646 -3.01 -3.67 19.72
N GLN A 647 -2.96 -3.31 18.44
CA GLN A 647 -2.34 -4.18 17.42
C GLN A 647 -0.82 -4.22 17.61
N VAL A 648 -0.18 -5.32 17.20
CA VAL A 648 1.29 -5.50 17.27
C VAL A 648 2.00 -4.81 16.10
N THR A 649 1.51 -3.64 15.73
CA THR A 649 1.97 -2.82 14.61
C THR A 649 1.71 -1.35 14.93
N ASP A 650 2.51 -0.45 14.38
CA ASP A 650 2.25 0.99 14.45
C ASP A 650 1.46 1.44 13.21
N GLY A 651 0.53 2.37 13.38
CA GLY A 651 -0.24 2.87 12.24
C GLY A 651 -1.46 3.70 12.60
N SER A 652 -2.23 4.06 11.58
CA SER A 652 -3.44 4.89 11.71
C SER A 652 -4.61 4.16 12.37
N TRP A 653 -4.46 2.87 12.72
CA TRP A 653 -5.50 2.09 13.39
C TRP A 653 -5.92 2.65 14.77
N ARG A 654 -5.05 3.48 15.38
CA ARG A 654 -5.30 4.17 16.66
C ARG A 654 -6.17 5.43 16.55
N GLU A 655 -6.38 5.98 15.35
CA GLU A 655 -7.10 7.25 15.16
C GLU A 655 -8.51 7.25 15.75
N GLU A 656 -9.17 6.08 15.73
CA GLU A 656 -10.55 5.89 16.19
C GLU A 656 -10.65 5.40 17.65
N THR A 657 -9.52 5.14 18.33
CA THR A 657 -9.51 4.51 19.66
C THR A 657 -10.21 5.38 20.71
N ALA A 658 -9.91 6.68 20.75
CA ALA A 658 -10.50 7.58 21.75
C ALA A 658 -12.05 7.65 21.61
N ASP A 659 -12.55 7.75 20.38
CA ASP A 659 -13.99 7.71 20.10
C ASP A 659 -14.61 6.36 20.48
N THR A 660 -13.92 5.24 20.18
CA THR A 660 -14.35 3.87 20.50
C THR A 660 -14.52 3.71 22.02
N LEU A 661 -13.52 4.10 22.80
CA LEU A 661 -13.54 4.01 24.26
C LEU A 661 -14.64 4.91 24.86
N ALA A 662 -14.83 6.11 24.31
CA ALA A 662 -15.89 7.02 24.76
C ALA A 662 -17.29 6.46 24.52
N ILE A 663 -17.54 5.84 23.35
CA ILE A 663 -18.81 5.20 23.02
C ILE A 663 -19.07 3.99 23.94
N ALA A 664 -18.05 3.18 24.20
CA ALA A 664 -18.15 2.04 25.12
C ALA A 664 -18.46 2.47 26.56
N ALA A 665 -17.75 3.49 27.07
CA ALA A 665 -18.00 4.04 28.39
C ALA A 665 -19.42 4.64 28.48
N GLY A 666 -19.87 5.33 27.44
CA GLY A 666 -21.24 5.87 27.34
C GLY A 666 -22.33 4.79 27.34
N ALA A 667 -22.06 3.63 26.76
CA ALA A 667 -22.97 2.47 26.79
C ALA A 667 -22.99 1.75 28.17
N GLY A 668 -21.99 2.02 29.02
CA GLY A 668 -21.89 1.48 30.38
C GLY A 668 -20.96 0.28 30.51
N PHE A 669 -20.00 0.10 29.59
CA PHE A 669 -18.95 -0.90 29.73
C PHE A 669 -17.95 -0.53 30.84
N LEU A 670 -17.44 -1.55 31.52
CA LEU A 670 -16.21 -1.45 32.29
C LEU A 670 -15.02 -1.45 31.33
N ILE A 671 -14.25 -0.37 31.29
CA ILE A 671 -13.11 -0.25 30.37
C ILE A 671 -11.82 -0.80 31.00
N ILE A 672 -11.20 -1.76 30.32
CA ILE A 672 -9.82 -2.20 30.54
C ILE A 672 -9.00 -1.80 29.31
N ASP A 673 -8.13 -0.81 29.49
CA ASP A 673 -7.30 -0.27 28.41
C ASP A 673 -5.87 -0.80 28.51
N LEU A 674 -5.39 -1.47 27.46
CA LEU A 674 -4.03 -1.97 27.33
C LEU A 674 -3.20 -1.19 26.29
N ASP A 675 -3.53 0.07 25.96
CA ASP A 675 -2.77 0.88 24.98
C ASP A 675 -1.27 1.02 25.31
N ASP A 676 -0.88 0.88 26.58
CA ASP A 676 0.51 0.93 27.02
C ASP A 676 1.29 -0.39 26.88
N LEU A 677 0.63 -1.50 26.52
CA LEU A 677 1.17 -2.87 26.51
C LEU A 677 2.51 -3.00 25.77
N TYR A 678 2.63 -2.35 24.62
CA TYR A 678 3.81 -2.44 23.75
C TYR A 678 4.73 -1.21 23.81
N LYS A 679 4.44 -0.21 24.65
CA LYS A 679 5.27 1.01 24.74
C LYS A 679 6.68 0.65 25.20
N GLY A 680 7.68 1.10 24.43
CA GLY A 680 9.11 0.84 24.72
C GLY A 680 9.58 -0.60 24.44
N ARG A 681 8.79 -1.42 23.75
CA ARG A 681 9.15 -2.80 23.36
C ARG A 681 9.37 -2.91 21.86
N ASP A 682 10.21 -3.85 21.45
CA ASP A 682 10.36 -4.20 20.03
C ASP A 682 9.19 -5.08 19.58
N ILE A 683 8.21 -4.46 18.94
CA ILE A 683 7.01 -5.15 18.40
C ILE A 683 7.36 -6.26 17.41
N ASN A 684 8.53 -6.20 16.74
CA ASN A 684 8.93 -7.25 15.81
C ASN A 684 9.19 -8.60 16.49
N GLN A 685 9.54 -8.58 17.78
CA GLN A 685 9.73 -9.79 18.59
C GLN A 685 8.41 -10.31 19.16
N LEU A 686 7.35 -9.51 19.13
CA LEU A 686 6.05 -9.85 19.70
C LEU A 686 5.02 -10.26 18.64
N ARG A 687 5.27 -9.95 17.37
CA ARG A 687 4.41 -10.37 16.25
C ARG A 687 4.79 -11.74 15.68
N LEU A 688 3.86 -12.37 14.98
CA LEU A 688 4.01 -13.71 14.41
C LEU A 688 4.98 -13.72 13.21
N ALA A 689 4.93 -12.70 12.36
CA ALA A 689 5.87 -12.52 11.25
C ALA A 689 5.92 -11.08 10.73
N GLU A 690 6.84 -10.79 9.80
CA GLU A 690 6.92 -9.48 9.14
C GLU A 690 5.63 -9.11 8.38
N TRP A 691 4.90 -10.12 7.91
CA TRP A 691 3.65 -10.02 7.14
C TRP A 691 2.41 -10.44 7.94
N ASP A 692 2.55 -10.67 9.25
CA ASP A 692 1.48 -11.18 10.11
C ASP A 692 1.57 -10.53 11.51
N ASP A 693 0.76 -9.48 11.70
CA ASP A 693 0.80 -8.61 12.89
C ASP A 693 0.03 -9.19 14.11
N HIS A 694 -0.33 -10.47 14.08
CA HIS A 694 -0.88 -11.15 15.25
C HIS A 694 0.18 -11.32 16.33
N PRO A 695 -0.19 -11.26 17.62
CA PRO A 695 0.72 -11.57 18.71
C PRO A 695 1.18 -13.02 18.61
N ASN A 696 2.48 -13.26 18.75
CA ASN A 696 3.03 -14.61 18.92
C ASN A 696 2.84 -15.10 20.37
N THR A 697 3.36 -16.29 20.69
CA THR A 697 3.29 -16.86 22.05
C THR A 697 3.79 -15.91 23.14
N GLN A 698 4.87 -15.15 22.89
CA GLN A 698 5.37 -14.16 23.85
C GLN A 698 4.42 -12.95 23.97
N GLY A 699 3.84 -12.50 22.84
CA GLY A 699 2.79 -11.49 22.82
C GLY A 699 1.58 -11.90 23.65
N HIS A 700 1.07 -13.12 23.46
CA HIS A 700 -0.05 -13.67 24.24
C HIS A 700 0.25 -13.74 25.74
N ARG A 701 1.45 -14.17 26.15
CA ARG A 701 1.86 -14.15 27.57
C ARG A 701 1.90 -12.74 28.15
N LEU A 702 2.36 -11.76 27.37
CA LEU A 702 2.41 -10.37 27.82
C LEU A 702 1.00 -9.79 27.99
N ILE A 703 0.09 -10.09 27.06
CA ILE A 703 -1.33 -9.72 27.14
C ILE A 703 -1.94 -10.36 28.39
N ALA A 704 -1.72 -11.65 28.61
CA ALA A 704 -2.25 -12.38 29.76
C ALA A 704 -1.79 -11.77 31.10
N GLU A 705 -0.50 -11.45 31.23
CA GLU A 705 0.02 -10.81 32.44
C GLU A 705 -0.68 -9.47 32.72
N HIS A 706 -0.76 -8.58 31.73
CA HIS A 706 -1.37 -7.26 31.93
C HIS A 706 -2.87 -7.37 32.18
N LEU A 707 -3.57 -8.22 31.42
CA LEU A 707 -5.00 -8.46 31.62
C LEU A 707 -5.28 -8.98 33.03
N TYR A 708 -4.50 -9.96 33.51
CA TYR A 708 -4.62 -10.48 34.87
C TYR A 708 -4.50 -9.38 35.92
N GLN A 709 -3.46 -8.53 35.83
CA GLN A 709 -3.28 -7.42 36.77
C GLN A 709 -4.45 -6.44 36.71
N ARG A 710 -4.92 -6.05 35.51
CA ARG A 710 -6.05 -5.13 35.35
C ARG A 710 -7.37 -5.68 35.88
N LEU A 711 -7.61 -6.99 35.74
CA LEU A 711 -8.79 -7.65 36.30
C LEU A 711 -8.75 -7.62 37.83
N LEU A 712 -7.58 -7.82 38.44
CA LEU A 712 -7.43 -7.76 39.90
C LEU A 712 -7.50 -6.34 40.47
N GLU A 713 -6.92 -5.35 39.78
CA GLU A 713 -7.07 -3.92 40.13
C GLU A 713 -8.54 -3.50 40.22
N ARG A 714 -9.40 -4.13 39.41
CA ARG A 714 -10.84 -3.87 39.33
C ARG A 714 -11.69 -5.01 39.88
N ARG A 715 -11.12 -5.85 40.75
CA ARG A 715 -11.76 -7.10 41.19
C ARG A 715 -13.18 -6.94 41.73
N ASP A 716 -13.45 -5.86 42.48
CA ASP A 716 -14.77 -5.62 43.09
C ASP A 716 -15.84 -5.28 42.04
N GLN A 717 -15.42 -4.79 40.87
CA GLN A 717 -16.30 -4.47 39.74
C GLN A 717 -16.44 -5.66 38.78
N VAL A 718 -15.38 -6.45 38.60
CA VAL A 718 -15.32 -7.58 37.66
C VAL A 718 -15.92 -8.85 38.26
N PHE A 719 -15.55 -9.19 39.49
CA PHE A 719 -15.89 -10.45 40.15
C PHE A 719 -17.03 -10.29 41.16
N ASN A 720 -18.03 -9.47 40.84
CA ASN A 720 -19.16 -9.26 41.74
C ASN A 720 -19.93 -10.57 41.97
N THR A 721 -19.95 -11.04 43.22
CA THR A 721 -20.46 -12.36 43.61
C THR A 721 -21.98 -12.39 43.87
N ALA A 722 -22.67 -11.27 43.70
CA ALA A 722 -24.12 -11.14 43.99
C ALA A 722 -25.03 -12.13 43.22
N GLY A 723 -24.53 -12.79 42.17
CA GLY A 723 -25.28 -13.79 41.38
C GLY A 723 -24.69 -15.20 41.32
N ILE A 724 -23.55 -15.48 41.97
CA ILE A 724 -22.81 -16.76 41.80
C ILE A 724 -23.44 -17.92 42.61
N GLY A 725 -24.35 -17.61 43.54
CA GLY A 725 -24.96 -18.58 44.48
C GLY A 725 -26.43 -18.96 44.25
N GLN A 726 -27.12 -18.44 43.23
CA GLN A 726 -28.52 -18.82 42.95
C GLN A 726 -28.61 -19.83 41.81
N ALA A 727 -28.22 -21.09 42.09
CA ALA A 727 -28.77 -22.21 41.35
C ALA A 727 -30.23 -22.39 41.81
N GLN A 728 -31.19 -22.07 40.95
CA GLN A 728 -32.57 -22.55 41.06
C GLN A 728 -32.79 -23.69 40.07
#